data_AF-A0A8K0IJX5-F1
#
_entry.id   AF-A0A8K0IJX5-F1
#
_cell.length_a   1.000
_cell.length_b   1.000
_cell.length_c   1.000
_cell.angle_alpha   90.00
_cell.angle_beta   90.00
_cell.angle_gamma   90.00
#
_symmetry.space_group_name_H-M   'P 1'
#
loop_
_entity.id
_entity.type
_entity.pdbx_description
1 polymer ?
#
loop_
_entity_poly.entity_id
_entity_poly.type
_entity_poly.pdbx_seq_one_letter_code
_entity_poly.pdbx_strand_id
1 'polypeptide(L)'
;MLLLARSNLPPPDPAFALVPRCKTLRDVEQLHARLITSGFLRHSSLAAGVVIRLSSFSHPASHLLARRLFFSLPIPTDPFLWNALIKSASHGRDLNQAVLILALMLAAGIPADEFSFSLALKACSRASLLREGSQMHSFIRKTEFYSNLYLQNSLIGFYSRCGLYELARQVFDRIQHRDSVSWNSMIDGYVKSGRIGAAKELFDQMRNEDKNLVTWNSMLGGFVSESNEIGIDMARRLFDEMPERDLVSWNLMIDGYAKCGRMGDAEDLFEHMLDRDVISWANMISGYMGAGSVALARKLFDEMPERDVITWNIMMSGYVKNGNSVEALNLFSMMRLEGSVTPGRATLASVLSAISELGRIHDGIAIHEYIERNCLPLDGKLGVALIDMYSKCGRLEDALEVFDISGRSVDHWNAMICGLAVHGCGELALKLFWQMERCLVVPDDITFIGVLNACSHSGLVDEGLMCFEMMKRDYNLEPKVQHYGCMVDVLGRAGQLEEAMKLIENMPIEPNDVVWRSLLSACRNHRNVDMGQKVVKSIIEGGSCNSSSYVLLSNLYASIRMWGDVSKVRMMMKEKDLRKVPGCSWIELDGVIHEFVVRDNSHLESKEIYSLLERTFGIALAEAQLIEAVGTFRVTKVKTQPVEAARTSGTVPIRVQLEASILEDYDMKARVEAAASMAIDKFRMSEKYENEKDRFAIDVYDEGEHFARNGVAFRYPELDLNFLDEDLETTDAYMAKIPFDPKSTL
;
A
#
# COMPACT_ATOMS: atom_id res chain seq x y z
N MET A 1 11.43 46.18 53.08
CA MET A 1 10.11 46.09 52.40
C MET A 1 10.01 44.97 51.36
N LEU A 2 11.10 44.51 50.70
CA LEU A 2 11.06 43.33 49.81
C LEU A 2 11.07 41.95 50.52
N LEU A 3 11.38 41.88 51.81
CA LEU A 3 11.30 40.66 52.63
C LEU A 3 9.93 40.44 53.29
N LEU A 4 9.08 41.47 53.35
CA LEU A 4 7.73 41.41 53.95
C LEU A 4 6.61 41.19 52.92
N ALA A 5 6.92 41.20 51.62
CA ALA A 5 5.97 40.87 50.56
C ALA A 5 5.89 39.37 50.26
N ARG A 6 6.77 38.53 50.85
CA ARG A 6 6.77 37.07 50.70
C ARG A 6 5.95 36.32 51.75
N SER A 7 5.41 37.01 52.76
CA SER A 7 4.75 36.36 53.91
C SER A 7 3.23 36.21 53.80
N ASN A 8 2.61 36.59 52.68
CA ASN A 8 1.16 36.45 52.45
C ASN A 8 0.80 35.65 51.19
N LEU A 9 1.72 34.85 50.64
CA LEU A 9 1.33 33.81 49.68
C LEU A 9 0.84 32.59 50.49
N PRO A 10 -0.36 32.04 50.21
CA PRO A 10 -0.76 30.77 50.79
C PRO A 10 0.31 29.71 50.46
N PRO A 11 0.52 28.70 51.32
CA PRO A 11 1.49 27.64 51.03
C PRO A 11 1.21 27.07 49.63
N PRO A 12 2.23 26.77 48.81
CA PRO A 12 1.99 26.13 47.53
C PRO A 12 1.26 24.82 47.82
N ASP A 13 0.03 24.72 47.31
CA ASP A 13 -0.79 23.52 47.43
C ASP A 13 0.08 22.31 47.02
N PRO A 14 0.11 21.20 47.79
CA PRO A 14 0.88 20.00 47.44
C PRO A 14 0.61 19.50 46.00
N ALA A 15 -0.53 19.86 45.40
CA ALA A 15 -0.83 19.63 43.99
C ALA A 15 0.16 20.30 43.01
N PHE A 16 0.72 21.48 43.33
CA PHE A 16 1.73 22.14 42.48
C PHE A 16 3.02 21.34 42.35
N ALA A 17 3.41 20.62 43.41
CA ALA A 17 4.58 19.76 43.39
C ALA A 17 4.36 18.48 42.56
N LEU A 18 3.11 18.14 42.24
CA LEU A 18 2.75 16.94 41.47
C LEU A 18 2.73 17.19 39.95
N VAL A 19 2.43 18.41 39.48
CA VAL A 19 2.38 18.74 38.04
C VAL A 19 3.69 18.38 37.30
N PRO A 20 4.90 18.71 37.82
CA PRO A 20 6.15 18.31 37.17
C PRO A 20 6.46 16.81 37.28
N ARG A 21 5.80 16.08 38.19
CA ARG A 21 6.01 14.65 38.43
C ARG A 21 5.12 13.77 37.54
N CYS A 22 4.11 14.34 36.88
CA CYS A 22 3.28 13.66 35.90
C CYS A 22 4.07 13.40 34.60
N LYS A 23 4.37 12.13 34.32
CA LYS A 23 5.13 11.71 33.13
C LYS A 23 4.23 11.07 32.05
N THR A 24 3.06 10.58 32.45
CA THR A 24 2.11 9.91 31.55
C THR A 24 0.78 10.65 31.46
N LEU A 25 0.00 10.37 30.40
CA LEU A 25 -1.35 10.92 30.24
C LEU A 25 -2.25 10.54 31.43
N ARG A 26 -2.12 9.30 31.91
CA ARG A 26 -2.87 8.77 33.06
C ARG A 26 -2.58 9.54 34.35
N ASP A 27 -1.32 9.93 34.57
CA ASP A 27 -0.95 10.75 35.73
C ASP A 27 -1.65 12.11 35.71
N VAL A 28 -1.76 12.72 34.52
CA VAL A 28 -2.40 14.02 34.35
C VAL A 28 -3.91 13.94 34.43
N GLU A 29 -4.53 12.87 33.92
CA GLU A 29 -5.96 12.60 34.10
C GLU A 29 -6.32 12.37 35.57
N GLN A 30 -5.49 11.62 36.31
CA GLN A 30 -5.68 11.42 37.75
C GLN A 30 -5.51 12.73 38.54
N LEU A 31 -4.51 13.55 38.17
CA LEU A 31 -4.33 14.87 38.77
C LEU A 31 -5.52 15.79 38.46
N HIS A 32 -5.99 15.80 37.22
CA HIS A 32 -7.15 16.56 36.78
C HIS A 32 -8.43 16.13 37.53
N ALA A 33 -8.70 14.83 37.62
CA ALA A 33 -9.84 14.30 38.37
C ALA A 33 -9.77 14.68 39.86
N ARG A 34 -8.58 14.61 40.48
CA ARG A 34 -8.38 15.07 41.86
C ARG A 34 -8.59 16.56 42.04
N LEU A 35 -8.18 17.39 41.08
CA LEU A 35 -8.40 18.84 41.11
C LEU A 35 -9.88 19.21 40.95
N ILE A 36 -10.66 18.42 40.18
CA ILE A 36 -12.12 18.55 40.08
C ILE A 36 -12.77 18.24 41.43
N THR A 37 -12.48 17.07 42.02
CA THR A 37 -13.14 16.62 43.25
C THR A 37 -12.77 17.45 44.47
N SER A 38 -11.61 18.09 44.46
CA SER A 38 -11.14 18.96 45.53
C SER A 38 -11.49 20.45 45.34
N GLY A 39 -12.07 20.82 44.19
CA GLY A 39 -12.47 22.21 43.89
C GLY A 39 -11.31 23.17 43.56
N PHE A 40 -10.06 22.70 43.60
CA PHE A 40 -8.86 23.52 43.35
C PHE A 40 -8.65 23.89 41.88
N LEU A 41 -9.44 23.32 40.96
CA LEU A 41 -9.43 23.67 39.54
C LEU A 41 -9.79 25.15 39.27
N ARG A 42 -10.40 25.83 40.25
CA ARG A 42 -10.67 27.28 40.22
C ARG A 42 -9.42 28.15 40.39
N HIS A 43 -8.29 27.59 40.84
CA HIS A 43 -7.03 28.33 40.91
C HIS A 43 -6.37 28.38 39.53
N SER A 44 -6.35 29.58 38.93
CA SER A 44 -5.87 29.85 37.57
C SER A 44 -4.47 29.27 37.30
N SER A 45 -3.57 29.31 38.28
CA SER A 45 -2.19 28.82 38.19
C SER A 45 -2.04 27.29 38.18
N LEU A 46 -2.91 26.54 38.87
CA LEU A 46 -2.89 25.07 38.84
C LEU A 46 -3.48 24.54 37.54
N ALA A 47 -4.62 25.12 37.12
CA ALA A 47 -5.28 24.75 35.88
C ALA A 47 -4.39 25.08 34.66
N ALA A 48 -3.70 26.22 34.69
CA ALA A 48 -2.65 26.59 33.72
C ALA A 48 -1.57 25.50 33.58
N GLY A 49 -1.03 25.00 34.69
CA GLY A 49 -0.01 23.95 34.70
C GLY A 49 -0.50 22.63 34.10
N VAL A 50 -1.76 22.26 34.35
CA VAL A 50 -2.39 21.06 33.75
C VAL A 50 -2.60 21.24 32.25
N VAL A 51 -3.09 22.40 31.79
CA VAL A 51 -3.28 22.70 30.35
C VAL A 51 -1.95 22.63 29.58
N ILE A 52 -0.87 23.19 30.13
CA ILE A 52 0.47 23.12 29.51
C ILE A 52 0.91 21.67 29.37
N ARG A 53 0.74 20.86 30.42
CA ARG A 53 1.18 19.46 30.40
C ARG A 53 0.36 18.62 29.42
N LEU A 54 -0.96 18.78 29.41
CA LEU A 54 -1.84 18.14 28.42
C LEU A 54 -1.49 18.56 26.99
N SER A 55 -1.16 19.84 26.78
CA SER A 55 -0.74 20.37 25.47
C SER A 55 0.63 19.85 25.01
N SER A 56 1.43 19.32 25.92
CA SER A 56 2.76 18.76 25.61
C SER A 56 2.76 17.29 25.17
N PHE A 57 1.67 16.55 25.43
CA PHE A 57 1.54 15.17 24.94
C PHE A 57 1.10 15.14 23.48
N SER A 58 1.54 14.13 22.73
CA SER A 58 1.23 13.95 21.31
C SER A 58 -0.12 13.27 21.01
N HIS A 59 -0.98 13.08 22.02
CA HIS A 59 -2.22 12.31 21.88
C HIS A 59 -3.45 13.22 21.61
N PRO A 60 -4.28 12.97 20.59
CA PRO A 60 -5.45 13.80 20.27
C PRO A 60 -6.43 14.03 21.43
N ALA A 61 -6.73 13.00 22.23
CA ALA A 61 -7.61 13.12 23.40
C ALA A 61 -7.06 14.10 24.45
N SER A 62 -5.74 14.14 24.65
CA SER A 62 -5.08 15.06 25.58
C SER A 62 -5.21 16.53 25.13
N HIS A 63 -5.11 16.79 23.82
CA HIS A 63 -5.31 18.12 23.26
C HIS A 63 -6.77 18.59 23.38
N LEU A 64 -7.73 17.69 23.18
CA LEU A 64 -9.16 18.00 23.38
C LEU A 64 -9.46 18.33 24.84
N LEU A 65 -8.90 17.54 25.77
CA LEU A 65 -9.04 17.77 27.21
C LEU A 65 -8.40 19.11 27.63
N ALA A 66 -7.20 19.43 27.13
CA ALA A 66 -6.52 20.70 27.37
C ALA A 66 -7.38 21.89 26.95
N ARG A 67 -8.00 21.81 25.77
CA ARG A 67 -8.89 22.85 25.24
C ARG A 67 -10.14 23.02 26.09
N ARG A 68 -10.84 21.92 26.40
CA ARG A 68 -12.04 21.95 27.25
C ARG A 68 -11.75 22.56 28.61
N LEU A 69 -10.63 22.16 29.22
CA LEU A 69 -10.17 22.71 30.48
C LEU A 69 -9.90 24.21 30.36
N PHE A 70 -9.15 24.65 29.35
CA PHE A 70 -8.84 26.06 29.16
C PHE A 70 -10.08 26.95 29.00
N PHE A 71 -11.05 26.54 28.18
CA PHE A 71 -12.29 27.32 27.98
C PHE A 71 -13.25 27.25 29.18
N SER A 72 -13.02 26.33 30.12
CA SER A 72 -13.75 26.29 31.40
C SER A 72 -13.16 27.25 32.46
N LEU A 73 -11.98 27.83 32.22
CA LEU A 73 -11.36 28.81 33.10
C LEU A 73 -11.85 30.23 32.79
N PRO A 74 -11.86 31.14 33.78
CA PRO A 74 -12.00 32.57 33.52
C PRO A 74 -10.93 33.01 32.51
N ILE A 75 -11.30 33.88 31.56
CA ILE A 75 -10.47 34.28 30.40
C ILE A 75 -9.00 34.43 30.81
N PRO A 76 -8.13 33.48 30.43
CA PRO A 76 -6.75 33.50 30.88
C PRO A 76 -6.03 34.73 30.34
N THR A 77 -5.43 35.54 31.22
CA THR A 77 -4.75 36.77 30.84
C THR A 77 -3.30 36.54 30.40
N ASP A 78 -2.78 35.33 30.55
CA ASP A 78 -1.39 34.96 30.28
C ASP A 78 -1.20 34.50 28.82
N PRO A 79 -0.48 35.27 27.97
CA PRO A 79 -0.18 34.90 26.59
C PRO A 79 0.51 33.53 26.45
N PHE A 80 1.26 33.08 27.45
CA PHE A 80 1.97 31.79 27.40
C PHE A 80 1.00 30.60 27.30
N LEU A 81 -0.15 30.67 27.98
CA LEU A 81 -1.16 29.62 27.95
C LEU A 81 -1.90 29.56 26.62
N TRP A 82 -2.16 30.72 26.02
CA TRP A 82 -2.69 30.81 24.66
C TRP A 82 -1.70 30.21 23.66
N ASN A 83 -0.41 30.53 23.76
CA ASN A 83 0.64 29.96 22.91
C ASN A 83 0.78 28.44 23.06
N ALA A 84 0.64 27.90 24.28
CA ALA A 84 0.62 26.45 24.50
C ALA A 84 -0.57 25.77 23.80
N LEU A 85 -1.74 26.41 23.79
CA LEU A 85 -2.91 25.92 23.06
C LEU A 85 -2.79 26.06 21.54
N ILE A 86 -2.26 27.17 21.03
CA ILE A 86 -2.01 27.34 19.59
C ILE A 86 -0.99 26.28 19.14
N LYS A 87 0.04 26.02 19.96
CA LYS A 87 1.02 24.97 19.69
C LYS A 87 0.38 23.59 19.65
N SER A 88 -0.47 23.23 20.61
CA SER A 88 -1.15 21.93 20.59
C SER A 88 -2.10 21.79 19.41
N ALA A 89 -2.83 22.85 19.05
CA ALA A 89 -3.67 22.89 17.86
C ALA A 89 -2.86 22.77 16.56
N SER A 90 -1.66 23.36 16.47
CA SER A 90 -0.79 23.30 15.29
C SER A 90 -0.16 21.92 15.02
N HIS A 91 -0.25 20.99 15.98
CA HIS A 91 0.21 19.60 15.84
C HIS A 91 -0.95 18.59 15.84
N GLY A 92 -2.19 19.04 16.07
CA GLY A 92 -3.38 18.20 16.11
C GLY A 92 -4.00 17.90 14.73
N ARG A 93 -5.08 17.11 14.73
CA ARG A 93 -5.85 16.74 13.52
C ARG A 93 -6.63 17.92 12.91
N ASP A 94 -7.02 18.89 13.74
CA ASP A 94 -7.79 20.06 13.34
C ASP A 94 -6.95 21.33 13.42
N LEU A 95 -6.20 21.57 12.34
CA LEU A 95 -5.23 22.65 12.22
C LEU A 95 -5.89 24.05 12.10
N ASN A 96 -7.16 24.10 11.66
CA ASN A 96 -7.94 25.34 11.58
C ASN A 96 -8.11 26.00 12.96
N GLN A 97 -8.14 25.17 14.01
CA GLN A 97 -8.32 25.67 15.35
C GLN A 97 -7.18 26.59 15.81
N ALA A 98 -5.94 26.38 15.35
CA ALA A 98 -4.82 27.22 15.77
C ALA A 98 -5.07 28.69 15.41
N VAL A 99 -5.63 28.94 14.22
CA VAL A 99 -6.02 30.27 13.74
C VAL A 99 -7.19 30.82 14.56
N LEU A 100 -8.19 30.00 14.87
CA LEU A 100 -9.33 30.40 15.68
C LEU A 100 -8.92 30.79 17.11
N ILE A 101 -8.01 30.04 17.73
CA ILE A 101 -7.49 30.34 19.08
C ILE A 101 -6.72 31.67 19.07
N LEU A 102 -5.92 31.92 18.03
CA LEU A 102 -5.25 33.21 17.87
C LEU A 102 -6.26 34.36 17.72
N ALA A 103 -7.32 34.17 16.93
CA ALA A 103 -8.38 35.18 16.78
C ALA A 103 -9.09 35.47 18.11
N LEU A 104 -9.36 34.44 18.92
CA LEU A 104 -9.95 34.57 20.25
C LEU A 104 -9.01 35.30 21.23
N MET A 105 -7.71 35.01 21.19
CA MET A 105 -6.69 35.70 21.98
C MET A 105 -6.71 37.21 21.69
N LEU A 106 -6.74 37.58 20.41
CA LEU A 106 -6.81 38.99 19.97
C LEU A 106 -8.14 39.64 20.36
N ALA A 107 -9.27 38.94 20.20
CA ALA A 107 -10.59 39.45 20.58
C ALA A 107 -10.75 39.67 22.09
N ALA A 108 -10.04 38.86 22.90
CA ALA A 108 -9.96 39.02 24.35
C ALA A 108 -9.02 40.17 24.79
N GLY A 109 -8.39 40.87 23.85
CA GLY A 109 -7.45 41.95 24.13
C GLY A 109 -6.11 41.48 24.70
N ILE A 110 -5.78 40.19 24.57
CA ILE A 110 -4.51 39.63 25.03
C ILE A 110 -3.44 39.90 23.97
N PRO A 111 -2.27 40.47 24.33
CA PRO A 111 -1.24 40.82 23.36
C PRO A 111 -0.63 39.56 22.75
N ALA A 112 -0.76 39.42 21.42
CA ALA A 112 -0.07 38.39 20.65
C ALA A 112 1.38 38.81 20.38
N ASP A 113 2.29 37.84 20.46
CA ASP A 113 3.72 38.00 20.20
C ASP A 113 4.14 37.27 18.91
N GLU A 114 5.43 37.32 18.57
CA GLU A 114 5.93 36.68 17.35
C GLU A 114 5.79 35.16 17.37
N PHE A 115 5.81 34.55 18.55
CA PHE A 115 5.57 33.12 18.71
C PHE A 115 4.11 32.75 18.44
N SER A 116 3.15 33.59 18.86
CA SER A 116 1.72 33.42 18.59
C SER A 116 1.46 33.33 17.09
N PHE A 117 2.00 34.29 16.34
CA PHE A 117 1.86 34.35 14.88
C PHE A 117 2.62 33.23 14.16
N SER A 118 3.82 32.85 14.61
CA SER A 118 4.59 31.77 13.96
C SER A 118 3.91 30.40 14.11
N LEU A 119 3.33 30.10 15.28
CA LEU A 119 2.61 28.85 15.53
C LEU A 119 1.36 28.74 14.67
N ALA A 120 0.59 29.83 14.55
CA ALA A 120 -0.57 29.88 13.68
C ALA A 120 -0.20 29.83 12.19
N LEU A 121 0.87 30.49 11.74
CA LEU A 121 1.39 30.35 10.37
C LEU A 121 1.86 28.92 10.08
N LYS A 122 2.48 28.25 11.04
CA LYS A 122 2.88 26.84 10.91
C LYS A 122 1.66 25.92 10.77
N ALA A 123 0.58 26.19 11.50
CA ALA A 123 -0.68 25.47 11.31
C ALA A 123 -1.27 25.74 9.92
N CYS A 124 -1.31 27.00 9.46
CA CYS A 124 -1.77 27.36 8.12
C CYS A 124 -0.92 26.69 7.02
N SER A 125 0.39 26.62 7.21
CA SER A 125 1.35 25.98 6.29
C SER A 125 1.09 24.48 6.14
N ARG A 126 0.69 23.81 7.23
CA ARG A 126 0.38 22.37 7.23
C ARG A 126 -1.01 22.04 6.70
N ALA A 127 -1.96 22.95 6.88
CA ALA A 127 -3.34 22.81 6.44
C ALA A 127 -3.63 23.48 5.09
N SER A 128 -2.61 24.06 4.44
CA SER A 128 -2.73 24.83 3.21
C SER A 128 -3.77 25.96 3.27
N LEU A 129 -3.91 26.61 4.44
CA LEU A 129 -4.85 27.71 4.69
C LEU A 129 -4.33 29.03 4.13
N LEU A 130 -4.43 29.17 2.82
CA LEU A 130 -3.90 30.30 2.07
C LEU A 130 -4.54 31.64 2.48
N ARG A 131 -5.85 31.65 2.71
CA ARG A 131 -6.61 32.87 3.01
C ARG A 131 -6.22 33.41 4.38
N GLU A 132 -6.30 32.57 5.40
CA GLU A 132 -6.01 32.88 6.80
C GLU A 132 -4.54 33.30 6.96
N GLY A 133 -3.60 32.53 6.39
CA GLY A 133 -2.19 32.88 6.45
C GLY A 133 -1.85 34.18 5.70
N SER A 134 -2.55 34.49 4.60
CA SER A 134 -2.38 35.77 3.88
C SER A 134 -2.96 36.97 4.64
N GLN A 135 -4.07 36.77 5.37
CA GLN A 135 -4.59 37.78 6.29
C GLN A 135 -3.60 38.05 7.42
N MET A 136 -3.00 37.00 8.00
CA MET A 136 -1.96 37.12 9.01
C MET A 136 -0.72 37.84 8.46
N HIS A 137 -0.23 37.49 7.27
CA HIS A 137 0.88 38.23 6.64
C HIS A 137 0.53 39.71 6.46
N SER A 138 -0.69 40.03 6.00
CA SER A 138 -1.16 41.41 5.86
C SER A 138 -1.20 42.17 7.19
N PHE A 139 -1.58 41.50 8.28
CA PHE A 139 -1.57 42.05 9.63
C PHE A 139 -0.13 42.27 10.14
N ILE A 140 0.75 41.28 10.01
CA ILE A 140 2.16 41.37 10.36
C ILE A 140 2.81 42.53 9.62
N ARG A 141 2.50 42.71 8.33
CA ARG A 141 3.03 43.82 7.50
C ARG A 141 2.60 45.21 7.97
N LYS A 142 1.46 45.32 8.64
CA LYS A 142 0.90 46.60 9.14
C LYS A 142 1.34 46.92 10.57
N THR A 143 2.07 46.01 11.22
CA THR A 143 2.53 46.13 12.61
C THR A 143 4.06 46.14 12.67
N GLU A 144 4.63 46.42 13.85
CA GLU A 144 6.08 46.39 14.06
C GLU A 144 6.70 44.99 13.90
N PHE A 145 5.88 43.94 13.92
CA PHE A 145 6.31 42.56 13.76
C PHE A 145 6.93 42.25 12.40
N TYR A 146 6.70 43.07 11.37
CA TYR A 146 7.24 42.79 10.02
C TYR A 146 8.77 42.81 9.98
N SER A 147 9.45 43.57 10.85
CA SER A 147 10.91 43.58 10.92
C SER A 147 11.51 42.37 11.64
N ASN A 148 10.68 41.53 12.26
CA ASN A 148 11.14 40.34 12.98
C ASN A 148 11.51 39.23 11.97
N LEU A 149 12.81 38.93 11.87
CA LEU A 149 13.37 37.94 10.96
C LEU A 149 12.77 36.54 11.14
N TYR A 150 12.44 36.15 12.37
CA TYR A 150 11.84 34.85 12.67
C TYR A 150 10.43 34.72 12.06
N LEU A 151 9.64 35.79 12.06
CA LEU A 151 8.34 35.81 11.37
C LEU A 151 8.48 35.84 9.85
N GLN A 152 9.46 36.59 9.33
CA GLN A 152 9.75 36.59 7.90
C GLN A 152 10.13 35.17 7.41
N ASN A 153 10.96 34.44 8.15
CA ASN A 153 11.30 33.04 7.87
C ASN A 153 10.08 32.12 7.97
N SER A 154 9.22 32.34 8.96
CA SER A 154 7.94 31.59 9.08
C SER A 154 7.01 31.84 7.90
N LEU A 155 6.97 33.06 7.36
CA LEU A 155 6.20 33.43 6.18
C LEU A 155 6.76 32.80 4.90
N ILE A 156 8.08 32.75 4.72
CA ILE A 156 8.73 32.02 3.60
C ILE A 156 8.29 30.55 3.65
N GLY A 157 8.43 29.89 4.81
CA GLY A 157 8.02 28.49 4.97
C GLY A 157 6.53 28.24 4.75
N PHE A 158 5.67 29.19 5.15
CA PHE A 158 4.23 29.15 4.88
C PHE A 158 3.95 29.18 3.37
N TYR A 159 4.43 30.20 2.66
CA TYR A 159 4.18 30.35 1.24
C TYR A 159 4.78 29.21 0.40
N SER A 160 5.99 28.74 0.74
CA SER A 160 6.63 27.61 0.07
C SER A 160 5.81 26.32 0.20
N ARG A 161 5.27 26.00 1.39
CA ARG A 161 4.42 24.80 1.56
C ARG A 161 3.06 24.92 0.87
N CYS A 162 2.51 26.12 0.77
CA CYS A 162 1.26 26.33 0.06
C CYS A 162 1.43 26.47 -1.47
N GLY A 163 2.62 26.23 -2.01
CA GLY A 163 2.89 26.27 -3.45
C GLY A 163 3.05 27.68 -4.05
N LEU A 164 3.08 28.74 -3.24
CA LEU A 164 3.17 30.12 -3.69
C LEU A 164 4.60 30.65 -3.61
N TYR A 165 5.50 30.03 -4.37
CA TYR A 165 6.94 30.30 -4.32
C TYR A 165 7.33 31.73 -4.71
N GLU A 166 6.56 32.38 -5.58
CA GLU A 166 6.80 33.79 -5.94
C GLU A 166 6.55 34.73 -4.77
N LEU A 167 5.53 34.46 -3.94
CA LEU A 167 5.28 35.23 -2.73
C LEU A 167 6.32 34.94 -1.67
N ALA A 168 6.74 33.68 -1.53
CA ALA A 168 7.87 33.31 -0.68
C ALA A 168 9.14 34.09 -1.09
N ARG A 169 9.40 34.17 -2.40
CA ARG A 169 10.53 34.90 -2.96
C ARG A 169 10.44 36.40 -2.68
N GLN A 170 9.26 37.00 -2.83
CA GLN A 170 9.06 38.41 -2.50
C GLN A 170 9.30 38.71 -1.02
N VAL A 171 8.89 37.81 -0.11
CA VAL A 171 9.20 37.96 1.32
C VAL A 171 10.72 37.87 1.52
N PHE A 172 11.36 36.87 0.94
CA PHE A 172 12.81 36.67 1.01
C PHE A 172 13.61 37.87 0.47
N ASP A 173 13.22 38.45 -0.67
CA ASP A 173 13.92 39.60 -1.29
C ASP A 173 13.81 40.88 -0.46
N ARG A 174 12.77 41.01 0.38
CA ARG A 174 12.57 42.16 1.27
C ARG A 174 13.33 42.08 2.60
N ILE A 175 13.93 40.93 2.93
CA ILE A 175 14.76 40.78 4.14
C ILE A 175 16.05 41.58 3.95
N GLN A 176 16.30 42.55 4.83
CA GLN A 176 17.50 43.40 4.76
C GLN A 176 18.78 42.61 5.10
N HIS A 177 18.74 41.85 6.20
CA HIS A 177 19.83 41.01 6.67
C HIS A 177 19.34 39.57 6.79
N ARG A 178 19.70 38.75 5.80
CA ARG A 178 19.32 37.34 5.74
C ARG A 178 20.26 36.51 6.60
N ASP A 179 19.70 35.61 7.38
CA ASP A 179 20.45 34.56 8.07
C ASP A 179 20.41 33.24 7.27
N SER A 180 21.18 32.25 7.71
CA SER A 180 21.19 30.92 7.08
C SER A 180 19.81 30.27 7.04
N VAL A 181 18.94 30.54 8.02
CA VAL A 181 17.55 30.03 8.04
C VAL A 181 16.71 30.62 6.91
N SER A 182 16.87 31.91 6.60
CA SER A 182 16.21 32.60 5.49
C SER A 182 16.56 31.93 4.15
N TRP A 183 17.87 31.73 3.91
CA TRP A 183 18.38 31.10 2.69
C TRP A 183 17.92 29.64 2.59
N ASN A 184 18.08 28.86 3.66
CA ASN A 184 17.70 27.44 3.69
C ASN A 184 16.21 27.25 3.44
N SER A 185 15.35 28.10 4.02
CA SER A 185 13.89 28.01 3.83
C SER A 185 13.49 28.29 2.38
N MET A 186 14.19 29.21 1.70
CA MET A 186 13.91 29.52 0.30
C MET A 186 14.44 28.44 -0.64
N ILE A 187 15.67 27.96 -0.41
CA ILE A 187 16.30 26.88 -1.17
C ILE A 187 15.47 25.59 -1.06
N ASP A 188 15.12 25.16 0.15
CA ASP A 188 14.26 24.00 0.40
C ASP A 188 12.88 24.15 -0.26
N GLY A 189 12.31 25.37 -0.25
CA GLY A 189 11.07 25.69 -0.94
C GLY A 189 11.16 25.48 -2.45
N TYR A 190 12.24 25.96 -3.09
CA TYR A 190 12.46 25.74 -4.52
C TYR A 190 12.75 24.28 -4.85
N VAL A 191 13.53 23.58 -4.03
CA VAL A 191 13.81 22.15 -4.21
C VAL A 191 12.51 21.34 -4.19
N LYS A 192 11.65 21.55 -3.19
CA LYS A 192 10.34 20.87 -3.09
C LYS A 192 9.38 21.20 -4.24
N SER A 193 9.61 22.32 -4.92
CA SER A 193 8.83 22.72 -6.11
C SER A 193 9.37 22.14 -7.43
N GLY A 194 10.48 21.38 -7.38
CA GLY A 194 11.17 20.88 -8.58
C GLY A 194 11.98 21.95 -9.34
N ARG A 195 12.09 23.18 -8.82
CA ARG A 195 12.85 24.27 -9.46
C ARG A 195 14.31 24.26 -9.01
N ILE A 196 15.00 23.15 -9.26
CA ILE A 196 16.36 22.92 -8.75
C ILE A 196 17.35 23.98 -9.28
N GLY A 197 17.18 24.45 -10.52
CA GLY A 197 17.99 25.54 -11.08
C GLY A 197 17.92 26.85 -10.26
N ALA A 198 16.70 27.30 -9.92
CA ALA A 198 16.51 28.50 -9.10
C ALA A 198 17.04 28.31 -7.66
N ALA A 199 16.94 27.09 -7.13
CA ALA A 199 17.57 26.74 -5.85
C ALA A 199 19.10 26.85 -5.93
N LYS A 200 19.72 26.35 -7.01
CA LYS A 200 21.17 26.43 -7.25
C LYS A 200 21.65 27.86 -7.43
N GLU A 201 20.92 28.71 -8.14
CA GLU A 201 21.24 30.13 -8.27
C GLU A 201 21.28 30.84 -6.91
N LEU A 202 20.29 30.58 -6.03
CA LEU A 202 20.29 31.09 -4.67
C LEU A 202 21.44 30.54 -3.83
N PHE A 203 21.72 29.25 -3.96
CA PHE A 203 22.84 28.61 -3.29
C PHE A 203 24.19 29.25 -3.68
N ASP A 204 24.37 29.59 -4.96
CA ASP A 204 25.60 30.21 -5.45
C ASP A 204 25.73 31.69 -5.05
N GLN A 205 24.61 32.39 -4.88
CA GLN A 205 24.58 33.75 -4.34
C GLN A 205 24.93 33.82 -2.86
N MET A 206 24.66 32.75 -2.11
CA MET A 206 24.98 32.67 -0.69
C MET A 206 26.50 32.62 -0.49
N ARG A 207 27.03 33.45 0.41
CA ARG A 207 28.46 33.47 0.72
C ARG A 207 28.87 32.12 1.30
N ASN A 208 30.06 31.64 0.94
CA ASN A 208 30.52 30.32 1.37
C ASN A 208 30.64 30.18 2.89
N GLU A 209 30.93 31.27 3.61
CA GLU A 209 30.99 31.30 5.09
C GLU A 209 29.61 31.16 5.76
N ASP A 210 28.54 31.55 5.07
CA ASP A 210 27.16 31.46 5.61
C ASP A 210 26.53 30.08 5.35
N LYS A 211 27.08 29.31 4.40
CA LYS A 211 26.58 27.97 4.02
C LYS A 211 26.85 26.98 5.15
N ASN A 212 25.78 26.37 5.66
CA ASN A 212 25.88 25.32 6.67
C ASN A 212 25.47 23.96 6.09
N LEU A 213 25.67 22.88 6.86
CA LEU A 213 25.32 21.51 6.44
C LEU A 213 23.86 21.40 5.95
N VAL A 214 22.92 22.14 6.55
CA VAL A 214 21.52 22.16 6.11
C VAL A 214 21.40 22.74 4.70
N THR A 215 22.10 23.84 4.38
CA THR A 215 22.10 24.43 3.04
C THR A 215 22.60 23.43 1.99
N TRP A 216 23.74 22.78 2.27
CA TRP A 216 24.34 21.79 1.39
C TRP A 216 23.44 20.56 1.22
N ASN A 217 22.93 20.00 2.32
CA ASN A 217 22.05 18.83 2.31
C ASN A 217 20.72 19.11 1.57
N SER A 218 20.16 20.32 1.70
CA SER A 218 18.97 20.71 0.92
C SER A 218 19.26 20.71 -0.58
N MET A 219 20.41 21.22 -1.02
CA MET A 219 20.80 21.19 -2.43
C MET A 219 21.10 19.78 -2.94
N LEU A 220 21.85 18.99 -2.17
CA LEU A 220 22.09 17.58 -2.47
C LEU A 220 20.79 16.80 -2.63
N GLY A 221 19.88 16.94 -1.66
CA GLY A 221 18.56 16.31 -1.72
C GLY A 221 17.76 16.71 -2.94
N GLY A 222 17.89 17.96 -3.41
CA GLY A 222 17.25 18.42 -4.64
C GLY A 222 17.76 17.69 -5.88
N PHE A 223 19.07 17.59 -6.05
CA PHE A 223 19.66 16.85 -7.17
C PHE A 223 19.41 15.33 -7.10
N VAL A 224 19.44 14.76 -5.90
CA VAL A 224 19.08 13.36 -5.66
C VAL A 224 17.61 13.09 -5.98
N SER A 225 16.71 14.03 -5.68
CA SER A 225 15.27 13.85 -5.89
C SER A 225 14.87 13.73 -7.37
N GLU A 226 15.66 14.29 -8.30
CA GLU A 226 15.41 14.12 -9.73
C GLU A 226 15.65 12.68 -10.22
N SER A 227 16.41 11.87 -9.46
CA SER A 227 16.70 10.45 -9.73
C SER A 227 17.12 10.15 -11.18
N ASN A 228 17.79 11.11 -11.82
CA ASN A 228 18.38 11.00 -13.15
C ASN A 228 19.92 10.99 -13.03
N GLU A 229 20.62 10.46 -14.03
CA GLU A 229 22.08 10.33 -13.98
C GLU A 229 22.79 11.69 -13.82
N ILE A 230 22.31 12.71 -14.54
CA ILE A 230 22.88 14.06 -14.53
C ILE A 230 22.79 14.69 -13.13
N GLY A 231 21.62 14.57 -12.49
CA GLY A 231 21.34 15.07 -11.15
C GLY A 231 22.22 14.39 -10.12
N ILE A 232 22.36 13.06 -10.17
CA ILE A 232 23.27 12.35 -9.28
C ILE A 232 24.73 12.77 -9.47
N ASP A 233 25.19 12.99 -10.71
CA ASP A 233 26.54 13.48 -10.95
C ASP A 233 26.74 14.93 -10.43
N MET A 234 25.72 15.78 -10.53
CA MET A 234 25.73 17.11 -9.93
C MET A 234 25.74 17.03 -8.39
N ALA A 235 24.96 16.12 -7.81
CA ALA A 235 24.96 15.85 -6.38
C ALA A 235 26.33 15.38 -5.90
N ARG A 236 27.00 14.48 -6.65
CA ARG A 236 28.36 14.02 -6.35
C ARG A 236 29.36 15.17 -6.32
N ARG A 237 29.36 16.04 -7.33
CA ARG A 237 30.24 17.22 -7.37
C ARG A 237 30.02 18.14 -6.18
N LEU A 238 28.76 18.45 -5.86
CA LEU A 238 28.44 19.25 -4.68
C LEU A 238 28.89 18.56 -3.40
N PHE A 239 28.68 17.25 -3.30
CA PHE A 239 29.10 16.48 -2.16
C PHE A 239 30.63 16.51 -2.02
N ASP A 240 31.41 16.51 -3.10
CA ASP A 240 32.87 16.65 -3.08
C ASP A 240 33.33 18.05 -2.67
N GLU A 241 32.60 19.09 -3.06
CA GLU A 241 32.88 20.48 -2.68
C GLU A 241 32.58 20.79 -1.21
N MET A 242 31.77 19.96 -0.52
CA MET A 242 31.42 20.17 0.89
C MET A 242 32.67 20.21 1.78
N PRO A 243 32.85 21.27 2.59
CA PRO A 243 33.97 21.35 3.54
C PRO A 243 33.87 20.28 4.64
N GLU A 244 32.65 20.10 5.16
CA GLU A 244 32.31 19.12 6.19
C GLU A 244 31.08 18.33 5.75
N ARG A 245 30.98 17.08 6.18
CA ARG A 245 29.87 16.16 5.84
C ARG A 245 29.38 15.49 7.11
N ASP A 246 28.07 15.46 7.29
CA ASP A 246 27.43 14.69 8.35
C ASP A 246 26.78 13.42 7.78
N LEU A 247 26.25 12.57 8.67
CA LEU A 247 25.54 11.34 8.27
C LEU A 247 24.41 11.62 7.27
N VAL A 248 23.76 12.79 7.35
CA VAL A 248 22.70 13.18 6.41
C VAL A 248 23.28 13.37 5.00
N SER A 249 24.41 14.06 4.86
CA SER A 249 25.10 14.22 3.56
C SER A 249 25.42 12.87 2.92
N TRP A 250 26.02 11.94 3.69
CA TRP A 250 26.40 10.61 3.21
C TRP A 250 25.18 9.77 2.84
N ASN A 251 24.18 9.73 3.71
CA ASN A 251 22.96 8.94 3.50
C ASN A 251 22.15 9.44 2.30
N LEU A 252 22.11 10.74 2.03
CA LEU A 252 21.48 11.31 0.84
C LEU A 252 22.16 10.83 -0.45
N MET A 253 23.49 10.80 -0.49
CA MET A 253 24.21 10.31 -1.66
C MET A 253 24.03 8.82 -1.88
N ILE A 254 24.08 8.01 -0.80
CA ILE A 254 23.85 6.57 -0.87
C ILE A 254 22.43 6.28 -1.38
N ASP A 255 21.41 6.96 -0.84
CA ASP A 255 20.01 6.82 -1.31
C ASP A 255 19.88 7.20 -2.79
N GLY A 256 20.52 8.29 -3.23
CA GLY A 256 20.52 8.71 -4.62
C GLY A 256 21.15 7.72 -5.57
N TYR A 257 22.33 7.18 -5.23
CA TYR A 257 22.98 6.15 -6.02
C TYR A 257 22.16 4.86 -6.07
N ALA A 258 21.61 4.43 -4.93
CA ALA A 258 20.73 3.27 -4.84
C ALA A 258 19.50 3.40 -5.75
N LYS A 259 18.82 4.55 -5.73
CA LYS A 259 17.65 4.82 -6.59
C LYS A 259 17.98 4.84 -8.08
N CYS A 260 19.19 5.27 -8.45
CA CYS A 260 19.65 5.26 -9.84
C CYS A 260 20.29 3.93 -10.26
N GLY A 261 20.27 2.91 -9.40
CA GLY A 261 20.84 1.59 -9.69
C GLY A 261 22.36 1.54 -9.70
N ARG A 262 23.05 2.62 -9.31
CA ARG A 262 24.53 2.72 -9.24
C ARG A 262 25.03 2.18 -7.90
N MET A 263 24.78 0.89 -7.64
CA MET A 263 25.11 0.28 -6.34
C MET A 263 26.61 0.25 -6.02
N GLY A 264 27.49 0.21 -7.03
CA GLY A 264 28.94 0.26 -6.81
C GLY A 264 29.38 1.58 -6.17
N ASP A 265 28.90 2.72 -6.69
CA ASP A 265 29.21 4.03 -6.10
C ASP A 265 28.59 4.20 -4.70
N ALA A 266 27.42 3.59 -4.45
CA ALA A 266 26.79 3.58 -3.14
C ALA A 266 27.62 2.79 -2.12
N GLU A 267 28.15 1.63 -2.52
CA GLU A 267 29.03 0.77 -1.72
C GLU A 267 30.35 1.47 -1.42
N ASP A 268 30.98 2.10 -2.41
CA ASP A 268 32.18 2.89 -2.22
C ASP A 268 31.98 3.96 -1.14
N LEU A 269 30.88 4.74 -1.19
CA LEU A 269 30.61 5.73 -0.15
C LEU A 269 30.33 5.11 1.21
N PHE A 270 29.57 4.02 1.24
CA PHE A 270 29.25 3.31 2.47
C PHE A 270 30.51 2.77 3.16
N GLU A 271 31.51 2.30 2.42
CA GLU A 271 32.79 1.85 2.97
C GLU A 271 33.62 3.00 3.56
N HIS A 272 33.55 4.19 2.96
CA HIS A 272 34.27 5.39 3.43
C HIS A 272 33.62 6.08 4.63
N MET A 273 32.39 5.71 5.01
CA MET A 273 31.76 6.25 6.22
C MET A 273 32.50 5.79 7.48
N LEU A 274 32.97 6.76 8.28
CA LEU A 274 33.60 6.51 9.58
C LEU A 274 32.61 5.91 10.58
N ASP A 275 31.41 6.50 10.64
CA ASP A 275 30.30 6.07 11.47
C ASP A 275 29.10 5.77 10.55
N ARG A 276 28.44 4.64 10.79
CA ARG A 276 27.25 4.20 10.03
C ARG A 276 26.07 4.14 10.98
N ASP A 277 25.00 4.82 10.63
CA ASP A 277 23.74 4.73 11.37
C ASP A 277 22.78 3.75 10.71
N VAL A 278 21.66 3.48 11.37
CA VAL A 278 20.61 2.59 10.86
C VAL A 278 20.14 3.01 9.46
N ILE A 279 20.15 4.31 9.15
CA ILE A 279 19.74 4.83 7.83
C ILE A 279 20.77 4.47 6.76
N SER A 280 22.08 4.55 7.05
CA SER A 280 23.14 4.12 6.12
C SER A 280 22.93 2.68 5.69
N TRP A 281 22.70 1.77 6.64
CA TRP A 281 22.45 0.35 6.35
C TRP A 281 21.13 0.14 5.62
N ALA A 282 20.06 0.81 6.06
CA ALA A 282 18.74 0.73 5.44
C ALA A 282 18.76 1.12 3.95
N ASN A 283 19.48 2.19 3.59
CA ASN A 283 19.59 2.64 2.22
C ASN A 283 20.34 1.61 1.35
N MET A 284 21.44 1.03 1.85
CA MET A 284 22.17 -0.03 1.14
C MET A 284 21.32 -1.28 0.93
N ILE A 285 20.63 -1.76 1.97
CA ILE A 285 19.75 -2.93 1.90
C ILE A 285 18.60 -2.66 0.90
N SER A 286 17.96 -1.50 0.98
CA SER A 286 16.90 -1.11 0.05
C SER A 286 17.40 -1.01 -1.39
N GLY A 287 18.60 -0.47 -1.61
CA GLY A 287 19.23 -0.39 -2.93
C GLY A 287 19.50 -1.76 -3.53
N TYR A 288 20.13 -2.67 -2.77
CA TYR A 288 20.38 -4.04 -3.24
C TYR A 288 19.09 -4.83 -3.47
N MET A 289 18.06 -4.64 -2.64
CA MET A 289 16.73 -5.21 -2.86
C MET A 289 16.07 -4.68 -4.14
N GLY A 290 16.18 -3.39 -4.42
CA GLY A 290 15.68 -2.77 -5.65
C GLY A 290 16.41 -3.26 -6.90
N ALA A 291 17.71 -3.55 -6.79
CA ALA A 291 18.54 -4.13 -7.85
C ALA A 291 18.37 -5.66 -8.00
N GLY A 292 17.52 -6.31 -7.18
CA GLY A 292 17.33 -7.76 -7.18
C GLY A 292 18.48 -8.58 -6.58
N SER A 293 19.48 -7.93 -5.99
CA SER A 293 20.64 -8.56 -5.36
C SER A 293 20.34 -8.97 -3.90
N VAL A 294 19.34 -9.84 -3.73
CA VAL A 294 18.78 -10.23 -2.42
C VAL A 294 19.84 -10.82 -1.47
N ALA A 295 20.82 -11.57 -1.99
CA ALA A 295 21.88 -12.17 -1.17
C ALA A 295 22.80 -11.12 -0.51
N LEU A 296 23.16 -10.05 -1.24
CA LEU A 296 23.98 -8.96 -0.69
C LEU A 296 23.19 -8.14 0.33
N ALA A 297 21.92 -7.87 0.04
CA ALA A 297 21.01 -7.23 1.00
C ALA A 297 20.91 -8.04 2.30
N ARG A 298 20.80 -9.37 2.21
CA ARG A 298 20.76 -10.24 3.39
C ARG A 298 22.07 -10.22 4.17
N LYS A 299 23.21 -10.28 3.48
CA LYS A 299 24.53 -10.19 4.12
C LYS A 299 24.68 -8.89 4.94
N LEU A 300 24.34 -7.74 4.35
CA LEU A 300 24.39 -6.45 5.05
C LEU A 300 23.41 -6.39 6.22
N PHE A 301 22.22 -6.97 6.06
CA PHE A 301 21.26 -7.09 7.16
C PHE A 301 21.81 -7.93 8.31
N ASP A 302 22.56 -9.00 8.05
CA ASP A 302 23.18 -9.84 9.08
C ASP A 302 24.41 -9.19 9.74
N GLU A 303 25.10 -8.30 9.03
CA GLU A 303 26.24 -7.52 9.55
C GLU A 303 25.82 -6.28 10.36
N MET A 304 24.56 -5.84 10.24
CA MET A 304 24.04 -4.69 10.99
C MET A 304 24.20 -4.87 12.52
N PRO A 305 24.83 -3.91 13.23
CA PRO A 305 25.01 -3.99 14.68
C PRO A 305 23.70 -3.93 15.47
N GLU A 306 22.79 -3.04 15.07
CA GLU A 306 21.49 -2.83 15.71
C GLU A 306 20.40 -2.78 14.64
N ARG A 307 19.36 -3.60 14.79
CA ARG A 307 18.22 -3.68 13.87
C ARG A 307 16.97 -3.13 14.52
N ASP A 308 16.39 -2.13 13.88
CA ASP A 308 15.12 -1.55 14.29
C ASP A 308 13.95 -2.11 13.45
N VAL A 309 12.72 -1.80 13.85
CA VAL A 309 11.51 -2.26 13.13
C VAL A 309 11.53 -1.84 11.66
N ILE A 310 12.13 -0.70 11.31
CA ILE A 310 12.18 -0.21 9.94
C ILE A 310 13.05 -1.11 9.07
N THR A 311 14.25 -1.47 9.53
CA THR A 311 15.18 -2.33 8.78
C THR A 311 14.66 -3.76 8.61
N TRP A 312 13.99 -4.33 9.62
CA TRP A 312 13.24 -5.59 9.47
C TRP A 312 12.18 -5.48 8.35
N ASN A 313 11.41 -4.38 8.33
CA ASN A 313 10.36 -4.17 7.32
C ASN A 313 10.91 -3.96 5.91
N ILE A 314 12.05 -3.26 5.76
CA ILE A 314 12.73 -3.11 4.46
C ILE A 314 13.13 -4.49 3.93
N MET A 315 13.72 -5.33 4.78
CA MET A 315 14.14 -6.67 4.39
C MET A 315 12.95 -7.58 4.05
N MET A 316 11.90 -7.62 4.87
CA MET A 316 10.69 -8.43 4.58
C MET A 316 9.98 -7.97 3.31
N SER A 317 9.75 -6.66 3.15
CA SER A 317 9.09 -6.14 1.95
C SER A 317 9.94 -6.31 0.70
N GLY A 318 11.26 -6.22 0.82
CA GLY A 318 12.19 -6.51 -0.28
C GLY A 318 12.17 -7.99 -0.69
N TYR A 319 12.07 -8.91 0.27
CA TYR A 319 11.90 -10.34 -0.02
C TYR A 319 10.61 -10.62 -0.79
N VAL A 320 9.48 -10.07 -0.33
CA VAL A 320 8.18 -10.20 -1.01
C VAL A 320 8.26 -9.66 -2.45
N LYS A 321 8.78 -8.44 -2.63
CA LYS A 321 8.93 -7.83 -3.97
C LYS A 321 9.80 -8.63 -4.94
N ASN A 322 10.78 -9.37 -4.43
CA ASN A 322 11.66 -10.22 -5.23
C ASN A 322 11.16 -11.67 -5.35
N GLY A 323 9.93 -11.97 -4.89
CA GLY A 323 9.31 -13.29 -4.99
C GLY A 323 9.82 -14.32 -3.96
N ASN A 324 10.58 -13.87 -2.95
CA ASN A 324 11.13 -14.70 -1.88
C ASN A 324 10.24 -14.69 -0.62
N SER A 325 8.93 -14.89 -0.78
CA SER A 325 7.95 -14.72 0.30
C SER A 325 8.12 -15.69 1.48
N VAL A 326 8.69 -16.88 1.26
CA VAL A 326 9.05 -17.80 2.35
C VAL A 326 10.11 -17.19 3.26
N GLU A 327 11.14 -16.54 2.69
CA GLU A 327 12.20 -15.91 3.48
C GLU A 327 11.69 -14.70 4.28
N ALA A 328 10.68 -13.99 3.77
CA ALA A 328 10.00 -12.95 4.53
C ALA A 328 9.33 -13.50 5.81
N LEU A 329 8.71 -14.69 5.74
CA LEU A 329 8.09 -15.35 6.90
C LEU A 329 9.14 -15.94 7.87
N ASN A 330 10.24 -16.49 7.34
CA ASN A 330 11.37 -16.92 8.16
C ASN A 330 11.93 -15.73 8.94
N LEU A 331 12.10 -14.59 8.28
CA LEU A 331 12.61 -13.37 8.89
C LEU A 331 11.65 -12.81 9.96
N PHE A 332 10.34 -12.86 9.71
CA PHE A 332 9.34 -12.51 10.73
C PHE A 332 9.41 -13.43 11.95
N SER A 333 9.61 -14.73 11.72
CA SER A 333 9.78 -15.71 12.81
C SER A 333 11.05 -15.40 13.62
N MET A 334 12.17 -15.06 12.96
CA MET A 334 13.39 -14.60 13.62
C MET A 334 13.13 -13.35 14.47
N MET A 335 12.47 -12.33 13.91
CA MET A 335 12.11 -11.10 14.63
C MET A 335 11.32 -11.40 15.92
N ARG A 336 10.36 -12.34 15.85
CA ARG A 336 9.56 -12.76 17.01
C ARG A 336 10.37 -13.55 18.04
N LEU A 337 11.28 -14.41 17.60
CA LEU A 337 12.13 -15.23 18.47
C LEU A 337 13.17 -14.38 19.21
N GLU A 338 13.78 -13.41 18.53
CA GLU A 338 14.73 -12.48 19.15
C GLU A 338 14.04 -11.58 20.19
N GLY A 339 12.77 -11.20 19.94
CA GLY A 339 11.95 -10.44 20.89
C GLY A 339 12.47 -9.02 21.18
N SER A 340 13.48 -8.56 20.45
CA SER A 340 14.11 -7.25 20.59
C SER A 340 13.20 -6.11 20.13
N VAL A 341 12.31 -6.41 19.18
CA VAL A 341 11.38 -5.45 18.56
C VAL A 341 9.99 -6.07 18.41
N THR A 342 8.95 -5.27 18.70
CA THR A 342 7.56 -5.70 18.55
C THR A 342 7.07 -5.47 17.11
N PRO A 343 6.41 -6.45 16.46
CA PRO A 343 5.80 -6.28 15.15
C PRO A 343 4.85 -5.08 15.10
N GLY A 344 5.13 -4.13 14.21
CA GLY A 344 4.25 -3.00 13.95
C GLY A 344 3.25 -3.26 12.82
N ARG A 345 2.37 -2.30 12.56
CA ARG A 345 1.39 -2.38 11.44
C ARG A 345 2.05 -2.62 10.07
N ALA A 346 3.20 -1.97 9.81
CA ALA A 346 3.94 -2.15 8.56
C ALA A 346 4.60 -3.54 8.45
N THR A 347 5.04 -4.09 9.58
CA THR A 347 5.58 -5.46 9.68
C THR A 347 4.50 -6.46 9.30
N LEU A 348 3.34 -6.38 9.95
CA LEU A 348 2.23 -7.29 9.71
C LEU A 348 1.67 -7.18 8.28
N ALA A 349 1.60 -5.97 7.71
CA ALA A 349 1.21 -5.79 6.32
C ALA A 349 2.17 -6.50 5.34
N SER A 350 3.48 -6.45 5.61
CA SER A 350 4.48 -7.14 4.78
C SER A 350 4.37 -8.66 4.91
N VAL A 351 4.13 -9.16 6.13
CA VAL A 351 3.90 -10.58 6.42
C VAL A 351 2.62 -11.09 5.74
N LEU A 352 1.53 -10.34 5.83
CA LEU A 352 0.27 -10.69 5.16
C LEU A 352 0.43 -10.70 3.64
N SER A 353 1.21 -9.78 3.07
CA SER A 353 1.55 -9.81 1.64
C SER A 353 2.29 -11.10 1.28
N ALA A 354 3.29 -11.51 2.08
CA ALA A 354 4.00 -12.78 1.87
C ALA A 354 3.06 -13.99 1.96
N ILE A 355 2.18 -14.01 2.97
CA ILE A 355 1.16 -15.05 3.14
C ILE A 355 0.21 -15.09 1.95
N SER A 356 -0.21 -13.94 1.43
CA SER A 356 -1.12 -13.83 0.29
C SER A 356 -0.54 -14.45 -0.99
N GLU A 357 0.77 -14.28 -1.23
CA GLU A 357 1.47 -14.84 -2.38
C GLU A 357 1.66 -16.36 -2.25
N LEU A 358 1.88 -16.84 -1.03
CA LEU A 358 2.01 -18.25 -0.72
C LEU A 358 0.65 -18.95 -0.53
N GLY A 359 -0.45 -18.20 -0.39
CA GLY A 359 -1.77 -18.77 -0.10
C GLY A 359 -1.87 -19.52 1.24
N ARG A 360 -1.02 -19.19 2.24
CA ARG A 360 -0.98 -19.88 3.55
C ARG A 360 -2.05 -19.36 4.50
N ILE A 361 -3.30 -19.74 4.25
CA ILE A 361 -4.48 -19.19 4.97
C ILE A 361 -4.39 -19.32 6.50
N HIS A 362 -3.84 -20.43 7.02
CA HIS A 362 -3.72 -20.64 8.47
C HIS A 362 -2.80 -19.63 9.15
N ASP A 363 -1.68 -19.29 8.50
CA ASP A 363 -0.79 -18.22 8.98
C ASP A 363 -1.53 -16.87 8.93
N GLY A 364 -2.31 -16.63 7.87
CA GLY A 364 -3.12 -15.43 7.71
C GLY A 364 -4.13 -15.24 8.84
N ILE A 365 -4.85 -16.30 9.19
CA ILE A 365 -5.79 -16.31 10.32
C ILE A 365 -5.06 -16.07 11.64
N ALA A 366 -3.91 -16.72 11.88
CA ALA A 366 -3.13 -16.52 13.10
C ALA A 366 -2.63 -15.06 13.23
N ILE A 367 -2.27 -14.41 12.13
CA ILE A 367 -1.92 -12.99 12.11
C ILE A 367 -3.14 -12.11 12.33
N HIS A 368 -4.30 -12.43 11.75
CA HIS A 368 -5.54 -11.69 11.99
C HIS A 368 -5.95 -11.74 13.47
N GLU A 369 -5.92 -12.92 14.10
CA GLU A 369 -6.16 -13.04 15.54
C GLU A 369 -5.15 -12.23 16.37
N TYR A 370 -3.88 -12.16 15.95
CA TYR A 370 -2.88 -11.32 16.61
C TYR A 370 -3.23 -9.83 16.51
N ILE A 371 -3.70 -9.38 15.34
CA ILE A 371 -4.15 -7.99 15.11
C ILE A 371 -5.30 -7.63 16.04
N GLU A 372 -6.31 -8.50 16.15
CA GLU A 372 -7.47 -8.31 17.02
C GLU A 372 -7.08 -8.28 18.50
N ARG A 373 -6.28 -9.27 18.97
CA ARG A 373 -5.81 -9.34 20.36
C ARG A 373 -5.02 -8.11 20.79
N ASN A 374 -4.30 -7.48 19.86
CA ASN A 374 -3.52 -6.28 20.13
C ASN A 374 -4.26 -4.97 19.77
N CYS A 375 -5.54 -5.06 19.40
CA CYS A 375 -6.39 -3.93 19.02
C CYS A 375 -5.74 -2.99 17.99
N LEU A 376 -5.06 -3.56 16.99
CA LEU A 376 -4.40 -2.78 15.95
C LEU A 376 -5.45 -2.26 14.95
N PRO A 377 -5.50 -0.94 14.68
CA PRO A 377 -6.52 -0.39 13.81
C PRO A 377 -6.31 -0.80 12.35
N LEU A 378 -7.42 -1.11 11.68
CA LEU A 378 -7.51 -1.52 10.27
C LEU A 378 -7.85 -0.34 9.35
N ASP A 379 -7.59 0.90 9.76
CA ASP A 379 -7.92 2.13 9.03
C ASP A 379 -6.91 2.51 7.92
N GLY A 380 -6.01 1.60 7.54
CA GLY A 380 -4.95 1.87 6.57
C GLY A 380 -4.35 0.60 5.97
N LYS A 381 -3.07 0.65 5.61
CA LYS A 381 -2.36 -0.44 4.88
C LYS A 381 -2.51 -1.84 5.48
N LEU A 382 -2.73 -1.94 6.80
CA LEU A 382 -2.95 -3.22 7.46
C LEU A 382 -4.30 -3.86 7.08
N GLY A 383 -5.38 -3.08 7.04
CA GLY A 383 -6.70 -3.55 6.61
C GLY A 383 -6.68 -3.95 5.13
N VAL A 384 -6.09 -3.11 4.29
CA VAL A 384 -5.85 -3.41 2.86
C VAL A 384 -5.10 -4.73 2.67
N ALA A 385 -4.03 -4.97 3.44
CA ALA A 385 -3.25 -6.20 3.36
C ALA A 385 -4.03 -7.45 3.83
N LEU A 386 -4.93 -7.32 4.82
CA LEU A 386 -5.81 -8.41 5.24
C LEU A 386 -6.84 -8.75 4.15
N ILE A 387 -7.48 -7.73 3.56
CA ILE A 387 -8.45 -7.91 2.46
C ILE A 387 -7.76 -8.63 1.29
N ASP A 388 -6.57 -8.16 0.88
CA ASP A 388 -5.79 -8.78 -0.19
C ASP A 388 -5.38 -10.23 0.15
N MET A 389 -4.94 -10.48 1.39
CA MET A 389 -4.57 -11.81 1.87
C MET A 389 -5.76 -12.77 1.81
N TYR A 390 -6.89 -12.43 2.42
CA TYR A 390 -8.09 -13.28 2.40
C TYR A 390 -8.61 -13.48 0.98
N SER A 391 -8.62 -12.42 0.15
CA SER A 391 -9.01 -12.50 -1.25
C SER A 391 -8.12 -13.48 -2.03
N LYS A 392 -6.78 -13.35 -1.97
CA LYS A 392 -5.87 -14.25 -2.70
C LYS A 392 -5.86 -15.68 -2.15
N CYS A 393 -6.09 -15.86 -0.86
CA CYS A 393 -6.29 -17.16 -0.24
C CYS A 393 -7.64 -17.81 -0.59
N GLY A 394 -8.58 -17.08 -1.21
CA GLY A 394 -9.88 -17.59 -1.65
C GLY A 394 -10.97 -17.61 -0.57
N ARG A 395 -10.81 -16.85 0.51
CA ARG A 395 -11.81 -16.65 1.57
C ARG A 395 -12.45 -15.27 1.40
N LEU A 396 -13.33 -15.17 0.40
CA LEU A 396 -13.93 -13.89 0.02
C LEU A 396 -14.87 -13.31 1.09
N GLU A 397 -15.56 -14.18 1.83
CA GLU A 397 -16.44 -13.81 2.94
C GLU A 397 -15.66 -13.08 4.05
N ASP A 398 -14.54 -13.67 4.50
CA ASP A 398 -13.65 -13.03 5.49
C ASP A 398 -13.08 -11.70 4.95
N ALA A 399 -12.80 -11.61 3.65
CA ALA A 399 -12.33 -10.36 3.04
C ALA A 399 -13.41 -9.26 3.08
N LEU A 400 -14.68 -9.62 2.86
CA LEU A 400 -15.83 -8.70 2.99
C LEU A 400 -16.04 -8.27 4.45
N GLU A 401 -15.93 -9.20 5.40
CA GLU A 401 -16.04 -8.88 6.83
C GLU A 401 -14.96 -7.87 7.25
N VAL A 402 -13.70 -8.11 6.87
CA VAL A 402 -12.59 -7.17 7.12
C VAL A 402 -12.86 -5.82 6.45
N PHE A 403 -13.39 -5.81 5.23
CA PHE A 403 -13.75 -4.59 4.52
C PHE A 403 -14.82 -3.78 5.27
N ASP A 404 -15.82 -4.45 5.84
CA ASP A 404 -16.92 -3.81 6.57
C ASP A 404 -16.50 -3.17 7.88
N ILE A 405 -15.57 -3.79 8.62
CA ILE A 405 -15.04 -3.24 9.87
C ILE A 405 -13.88 -2.24 9.66
N SER A 406 -13.40 -2.08 8.42
CA SER A 406 -12.29 -1.18 8.08
C SER A 406 -12.70 0.28 7.93
N GLY A 407 -11.72 1.19 7.89
CA GLY A 407 -11.96 2.63 7.68
C GLY A 407 -12.46 3.02 6.28
N ARG A 408 -12.71 2.05 5.39
CA ARG A 408 -13.24 2.21 4.01
C ARG A 408 -12.62 3.38 3.21
N SER A 409 -11.29 3.56 3.33
CA SER A 409 -10.55 4.48 2.46
C SER A 409 -10.56 3.98 1.00
N VAL A 410 -10.20 4.85 0.04
CA VAL A 410 -10.04 4.49 -1.38
C VAL A 410 -9.27 3.17 -1.56
N ASP A 411 -8.18 2.98 -0.81
CA ASP A 411 -7.37 1.75 -0.87
C ASP A 411 -8.14 0.48 -0.46
N HIS A 412 -9.08 0.56 0.49
CA HIS A 412 -9.88 -0.59 0.93
C HIS A 412 -10.90 -0.98 -0.13
N TRP A 413 -11.57 0.01 -0.75
CA TRP A 413 -12.47 -0.21 -1.88
C TRP A 413 -11.72 -0.85 -3.04
N ASN A 414 -10.55 -0.30 -3.38
CA ASN A 414 -9.69 -0.81 -4.44
C ASN A 414 -9.26 -2.26 -4.18
N ALA A 415 -8.88 -2.59 -2.94
CA ALA A 415 -8.51 -3.96 -2.56
C ALA A 415 -9.69 -4.94 -2.71
N MET A 416 -10.88 -4.55 -2.26
CA MET A 416 -12.07 -5.41 -2.34
C MET A 416 -12.56 -5.59 -3.78
N ILE A 417 -12.61 -4.50 -4.57
CA ILE A 417 -12.95 -4.54 -6.00
C ILE A 417 -11.97 -5.43 -6.77
N CYS A 418 -10.66 -5.27 -6.54
CA CYS A 418 -9.64 -6.13 -7.15
C CYS A 418 -9.78 -7.59 -6.70
N GLY A 419 -10.05 -7.83 -5.41
CA GLY A 419 -10.29 -9.17 -4.88
C GLY A 419 -11.45 -9.87 -5.59
N LEU A 420 -12.58 -9.18 -5.72
CA LEU A 420 -13.76 -9.67 -6.45
C LEU A 420 -13.47 -9.92 -7.94
N ALA A 421 -12.70 -9.03 -8.57
CA ALA A 421 -12.31 -9.17 -9.97
C ALA A 421 -11.52 -10.48 -10.22
N VAL A 422 -10.57 -10.80 -9.33
CA VAL A 422 -9.75 -12.02 -9.43
C VAL A 422 -10.59 -13.30 -9.31
N HIS A 423 -11.68 -13.26 -8.54
CA HIS A 423 -12.63 -14.38 -8.40
C HIS A 423 -13.70 -14.41 -9.49
N GLY A 424 -13.69 -13.47 -10.44
CA GLY A 424 -14.70 -13.39 -11.50
C GLY A 424 -16.07 -12.90 -11.03
N CYS A 425 -16.14 -12.25 -9.87
CA CYS A 425 -17.36 -11.68 -9.30
C CYS A 425 -17.60 -10.24 -9.77
N GLY A 426 -17.56 -10.00 -11.09
CA GLY A 426 -17.59 -8.67 -11.70
C GLY A 426 -18.83 -7.85 -11.39
N GLU A 427 -20.01 -8.47 -11.32
CA GLU A 427 -21.24 -7.79 -10.92
C GLU A 427 -21.17 -7.23 -9.50
N LEU A 428 -20.61 -7.99 -8.55
CA LEU A 428 -20.44 -7.53 -7.18
C LEU A 428 -19.36 -6.45 -7.07
N ALA A 429 -18.29 -6.55 -7.88
CA ALA A 429 -17.26 -5.53 -7.98
C ALA A 429 -17.84 -4.19 -8.47
N LEU A 430 -18.71 -4.23 -9.48
CA LEU A 430 -19.43 -3.05 -9.98
C LEU A 430 -20.41 -2.49 -8.93
N LYS A 431 -21.14 -3.35 -8.20
CA LYS A 431 -21.98 -2.92 -7.07
C LYS A 431 -21.17 -2.15 -6.01
N LEU A 432 -20.01 -2.67 -5.61
CA LEU A 432 -19.14 -1.96 -4.66
C LEU A 432 -18.59 -0.66 -5.25
N PHE A 433 -18.26 -0.64 -6.54
CA PHE A 433 -17.83 0.58 -7.22
C PHE A 433 -18.89 1.69 -7.18
N TRP A 434 -20.15 1.38 -7.50
CA TRP A 434 -21.23 2.38 -7.39
C TRP A 434 -21.54 2.75 -5.94
N GLN A 435 -21.35 1.83 -4.99
CA GLN A 435 -21.47 2.16 -3.56
C GLN A 435 -20.36 3.12 -3.11
N MET A 436 -19.12 2.96 -3.60
CA MET A 436 -18.01 3.87 -3.36
C MET A 436 -18.38 5.31 -3.77
N GLU A 437 -19.00 5.49 -4.95
CA GLU A 437 -19.50 6.78 -5.43
C GLU A 437 -20.62 7.34 -4.53
N ARG A 438 -21.57 6.50 -4.12
CA ARG A 438 -22.66 6.90 -3.19
C ARG A 438 -22.13 7.34 -1.83
N CYS A 439 -21.01 6.78 -1.39
CA CYS A 439 -20.30 7.18 -0.18
C CYS A 439 -19.40 8.41 -0.38
N LEU A 440 -19.44 9.06 -1.55
CA LEU A 440 -18.63 10.23 -1.91
C LEU A 440 -17.11 9.97 -1.81
N VAL A 441 -16.70 8.72 -1.98
CA VAL A 441 -15.29 8.34 -2.06
C VAL A 441 -14.90 8.41 -3.54
N VAL A 442 -14.00 9.33 -3.89
CA VAL A 442 -13.62 9.60 -5.29
C VAL A 442 -12.79 8.43 -5.84
N PRO A 443 -13.24 7.74 -6.91
CA PRO A 443 -12.45 6.76 -7.65
C PRO A 443 -11.15 7.32 -8.20
N ASP A 444 -10.08 6.52 -8.17
CA ASP A 444 -8.78 6.85 -8.74
C ASP A 444 -8.41 5.90 -9.89
N ASP A 445 -7.20 6.07 -10.45
CA ASP A 445 -6.68 5.18 -11.50
C ASP A 445 -6.73 3.69 -11.08
N ILE A 446 -6.44 3.39 -9.82
CA ILE A 446 -6.39 2.02 -9.31
C ILE A 446 -7.81 1.44 -9.24
N THR A 447 -8.81 2.26 -8.86
CA THR A 447 -10.22 1.86 -8.87
C THR A 447 -10.65 1.41 -10.26
N PHE A 448 -10.38 2.22 -11.29
CA PHE A 448 -10.78 1.88 -12.66
C PHE A 448 -10.03 0.67 -13.21
N ILE A 449 -8.75 0.47 -12.89
CA ILE A 449 -8.04 -0.78 -13.20
C ILE A 449 -8.77 -1.98 -12.59
N GLY A 450 -9.16 -1.90 -11.31
CA GLY A 450 -9.89 -2.96 -10.62
C GLY A 450 -11.23 -3.29 -11.28
N VAL A 451 -12.04 -2.27 -11.57
CA VAL A 451 -13.35 -2.44 -12.23
C VAL A 451 -13.22 -3.01 -13.64
N LEU A 452 -12.27 -2.51 -14.45
CA LEU A 452 -12.06 -3.01 -15.80
C LEU A 452 -11.56 -4.46 -15.81
N ASN A 453 -10.69 -4.83 -14.86
CA ASN A 453 -10.32 -6.23 -14.66
C ASN A 453 -11.54 -7.08 -14.29
N ALA A 454 -12.42 -6.59 -13.41
CA ALA A 454 -13.64 -7.29 -13.03
C ALA A 454 -14.54 -7.53 -14.25
N CYS A 455 -14.70 -6.51 -15.10
CA CYS A 455 -15.43 -6.60 -16.35
C CYS A 455 -14.78 -7.62 -17.31
N SER A 456 -13.45 -7.64 -17.40
CA SER A 456 -12.70 -8.59 -18.22
C SER A 456 -12.88 -10.04 -17.75
N HIS A 457 -12.86 -10.29 -16.45
CA HIS A 457 -12.99 -11.62 -15.87
C HIS A 457 -14.43 -12.16 -15.90
N SER A 458 -15.43 -11.27 -15.95
CA SER A 458 -16.85 -11.64 -16.02
C SER A 458 -17.49 -11.47 -17.39
N GLY A 459 -16.75 -10.99 -18.40
CA GLY A 459 -17.27 -10.78 -19.76
C GLY A 459 -18.24 -9.60 -19.90
N LEU A 460 -18.20 -8.64 -18.98
CA LEU A 460 -19.07 -7.45 -18.93
C LEU A 460 -18.50 -6.34 -19.84
N VAL A 461 -18.58 -6.55 -21.16
CA VAL A 461 -17.93 -5.67 -22.16
C VAL A 461 -18.55 -4.26 -22.15
N ASP A 462 -19.88 -4.18 -22.09
CA ASP A 462 -20.60 -2.91 -22.17
C ASP A 462 -20.33 -2.06 -20.92
N GLU A 463 -20.34 -2.67 -19.74
CA GLU A 463 -20.00 -2.03 -18.47
C GLU A 463 -18.53 -1.59 -18.43
N GLY A 464 -17.62 -2.41 -18.97
CA GLY A 464 -16.20 -2.06 -19.10
C GLY A 464 -15.98 -0.83 -19.98
N LEU A 465 -16.63 -0.78 -21.15
CA LEU A 465 -16.60 0.38 -22.05
C LEU A 465 -17.19 1.63 -21.38
N MET A 466 -18.32 1.48 -20.68
CA MET A 466 -18.95 2.56 -19.92
C MET A 466 -17.99 3.12 -18.86
N CYS A 467 -17.39 2.26 -18.04
CA CYS A 467 -16.47 2.69 -16.98
C CYS A 467 -15.22 3.38 -17.54
N PHE A 468 -14.69 2.89 -18.67
CA PHE A 468 -13.52 3.50 -19.31
C PHE A 468 -13.80 4.91 -19.85
N GLU A 469 -15.00 5.15 -20.39
CA GLU A 469 -15.40 6.49 -20.82
C GLU A 469 -15.75 7.41 -19.65
N MET A 470 -16.37 6.86 -18.60
CA MET A 470 -16.68 7.59 -17.37
C MET A 470 -15.41 8.12 -16.69
N MET A 471 -14.35 7.30 -16.61
CA MET A 471 -13.03 7.68 -16.13
C MET A 471 -12.50 8.95 -16.83
N LYS A 472 -12.66 9.04 -18.15
CA LYS A 472 -12.19 10.19 -18.95
C LYS A 472 -13.06 11.42 -18.78
N ARG A 473 -14.38 11.25 -18.88
CA ARG A 473 -15.32 12.38 -19.03
C ARG A 473 -15.75 12.97 -17.70
N ASP A 474 -16.02 12.11 -16.72
CA ASP A 474 -16.61 12.52 -15.45
C ASP A 474 -15.53 12.72 -14.38
N TYR A 475 -14.47 11.90 -14.42
CA TYR A 475 -13.35 11.95 -13.46
C TYR A 475 -12.11 12.70 -13.98
N ASN A 476 -12.06 13.06 -15.26
CA ASN A 476 -10.91 13.70 -15.90
C ASN A 476 -9.58 12.97 -15.65
N LEU A 477 -9.62 11.63 -15.55
CA LEU A 477 -8.43 10.81 -15.40
C LEU A 477 -7.90 10.43 -16.79
N GLU A 478 -6.64 10.79 -17.06
CA GLU A 478 -5.98 10.42 -18.31
C GLU A 478 -5.68 8.91 -18.34
N PRO A 479 -6.17 8.16 -19.35
CA PRO A 479 -5.94 6.73 -19.42
C PRO A 479 -4.45 6.38 -19.55
N LYS A 480 -3.90 5.78 -18.50
CA LYS A 480 -2.57 5.14 -18.50
C LYS A 480 -2.55 3.81 -19.26
N VAL A 481 -1.35 3.33 -19.57
CA VAL A 481 -1.11 2.06 -20.31
C VAL A 481 -1.80 0.85 -19.65
N GLN A 482 -1.91 0.84 -18.32
CA GLN A 482 -2.61 -0.20 -17.57
C GLN A 482 -4.11 -0.26 -17.92
N HIS A 483 -4.80 0.88 -18.01
CA HIS A 483 -6.22 0.92 -18.36
C HIS A 483 -6.46 0.40 -19.78
N TYR A 484 -5.62 0.80 -20.74
CA TYR A 484 -5.66 0.25 -22.09
C TYR A 484 -5.40 -1.26 -22.11
N GLY A 485 -4.45 -1.74 -21.30
CA GLY A 485 -4.20 -3.17 -21.14
C GLY A 485 -5.42 -3.94 -20.63
N CYS A 486 -6.15 -3.40 -19.66
CA CYS A 486 -7.40 -3.96 -19.17
C CYS A 486 -8.47 -3.96 -20.27
N MET A 487 -8.64 -2.86 -21.01
CA MET A 487 -9.62 -2.80 -22.11
C MET A 487 -9.31 -3.76 -23.27
N VAL A 488 -8.03 -3.93 -23.62
CA VAL A 488 -7.60 -4.94 -24.59
C VAL A 488 -7.93 -6.35 -24.10
N ASP A 489 -7.81 -6.61 -22.79
CA ASP A 489 -8.19 -7.90 -22.20
C ASP A 489 -9.72 -8.09 -22.19
N VAL A 490 -10.51 -7.06 -21.87
CA VAL A 490 -11.99 -7.08 -21.96
C VAL A 490 -12.45 -7.45 -23.38
N LEU A 491 -11.99 -6.69 -24.38
CA LEU A 491 -12.35 -6.90 -25.78
C LEU A 491 -11.79 -8.23 -26.31
N GLY A 492 -10.55 -8.55 -25.94
CA GLY A 492 -9.85 -9.75 -26.36
C GLY A 492 -10.52 -11.02 -25.87
N ARG A 493 -10.93 -11.10 -24.59
CA ARG A 493 -11.66 -12.25 -24.05
C ARG A 493 -13.04 -12.40 -24.68
N ALA A 494 -13.72 -11.29 -24.97
CA ALA A 494 -14.99 -11.29 -25.69
C ALA A 494 -14.89 -11.68 -27.18
N GLY A 495 -13.66 -11.84 -27.72
CA GLY A 495 -13.43 -12.20 -29.11
C GLY A 495 -13.48 -11.02 -30.09
N GLN A 496 -13.58 -9.79 -29.59
CA GLN A 496 -13.58 -8.56 -30.38
C GLN A 496 -12.15 -8.12 -30.72
N LEU A 497 -11.39 -9.00 -31.38
CA LEU A 497 -9.96 -8.83 -31.62
C LEU A 497 -9.64 -7.61 -32.50
N GLU A 498 -10.46 -7.34 -33.51
CA GLU A 498 -10.31 -6.17 -34.38
C GLU A 498 -10.50 -4.85 -33.64
N GLU A 499 -11.47 -4.77 -32.72
CA GLU A 499 -11.68 -3.58 -31.88
C GLU A 499 -10.56 -3.42 -30.86
N ALA A 500 -10.04 -4.53 -30.31
CA ALA A 500 -8.86 -4.50 -29.45
C ALA A 500 -7.61 -3.98 -30.19
N MET A 501 -7.40 -4.39 -31.44
CA MET A 501 -6.31 -3.89 -32.28
C MET A 501 -6.47 -2.39 -32.58
N LYS A 502 -7.66 -1.95 -32.97
CA LYS A 502 -7.96 -0.52 -33.20
C LYS A 502 -7.74 0.32 -31.94
N LEU A 503 -8.09 -0.22 -30.76
CA LEU A 503 -7.85 0.47 -29.50
C LEU A 503 -6.36 0.71 -29.29
N ILE A 504 -5.51 -0.28 -29.55
CA ILE A 504 -4.05 -0.17 -29.44
C ILE A 504 -3.49 0.86 -30.43
N GLU A 505 -3.94 0.82 -31.68
CA GLU A 505 -3.49 1.74 -32.74
C GLU A 505 -3.85 3.21 -32.44
N ASN A 506 -4.95 3.45 -31.72
CA ASN A 506 -5.42 4.78 -31.34
C ASN A 506 -4.91 5.26 -29.97
N MET A 507 -4.06 4.50 -29.29
CA MET A 507 -3.49 4.92 -28.01
C MET A 507 -2.65 6.19 -28.19
N PRO A 508 -2.82 7.22 -27.34
CA PRO A 508 -1.96 8.42 -27.37
C PRO A 508 -0.58 8.18 -26.75
N ILE A 509 -0.33 6.95 -26.25
CA ILE A 509 0.88 6.52 -25.54
C ILE A 509 1.38 5.25 -26.22
N GLU A 510 2.70 5.06 -26.28
CA GLU A 510 3.28 3.85 -26.84
C GLU A 510 2.82 2.60 -26.06
N PRO A 511 2.25 1.58 -26.74
CA PRO A 511 1.83 0.35 -26.10
C PRO A 511 3.03 -0.46 -25.61
N ASN A 512 2.99 -0.89 -24.35
CA ASN A 512 4.05 -1.71 -23.78
C ASN A 512 3.88 -3.21 -24.08
N ASP A 513 4.88 -4.02 -23.73
CA ASP A 513 4.89 -5.48 -23.91
C ASP A 513 3.69 -6.19 -23.27
N VAL A 514 3.11 -5.64 -22.18
CA VAL A 514 1.95 -6.23 -21.50
C VAL A 514 0.69 -6.11 -22.37
N VAL A 515 0.42 -4.93 -22.94
CA VAL A 515 -0.76 -4.70 -23.80
C VAL A 515 -0.73 -5.63 -25.01
N TRP A 516 0.42 -5.73 -25.68
CA TRP A 516 0.59 -6.64 -26.81
C TRP A 516 0.45 -8.11 -26.41
N ARG A 517 0.98 -8.51 -25.24
CA ARG A 517 0.81 -9.88 -24.72
C ARG A 517 -0.64 -10.21 -24.41
N SER A 518 -1.43 -9.27 -23.88
CA SER A 518 -2.87 -9.47 -23.64
C SER A 518 -3.60 -9.77 -24.95
N LEU A 519 -3.35 -8.98 -26.01
CA LEU A 519 -3.94 -9.24 -27.32
C LEU A 519 -3.45 -10.57 -27.93
N LEU A 520 -2.16 -10.90 -27.80
CA LEU A 520 -1.61 -12.18 -28.27
C LEU A 520 -2.24 -13.38 -27.54
N SER A 521 -2.50 -13.25 -26.24
CA SER A 521 -3.21 -14.26 -25.44
C SER A 521 -4.64 -14.44 -25.94
N ALA A 522 -5.36 -13.35 -26.21
CA ALA A 522 -6.69 -13.38 -26.81
C ALA A 522 -6.70 -14.04 -28.19
N CYS A 523 -5.74 -13.70 -29.06
CA CYS A 523 -5.57 -14.32 -30.37
C CYS A 523 -5.36 -15.85 -30.25
N ARG A 524 -4.61 -16.31 -29.24
CA ARG A 524 -4.45 -17.73 -28.95
C ARG A 524 -5.77 -18.39 -28.53
N ASN A 525 -6.49 -17.77 -27.61
CA ASN A 525 -7.75 -18.33 -27.10
C ASN A 525 -8.80 -18.42 -28.21
N HIS A 526 -8.84 -17.45 -29.12
CA HIS A 526 -9.77 -17.41 -30.27
C HIS A 526 -9.17 -18.00 -31.57
N ARG A 527 -7.98 -18.61 -31.49
CA ARG A 527 -7.25 -19.25 -32.61
C ARG A 527 -7.06 -18.34 -33.85
N ASN A 528 -6.95 -17.02 -33.65
CA ASN A 528 -6.71 -16.03 -34.72
C ASN A 528 -5.20 -15.85 -34.98
N VAL A 529 -4.70 -16.58 -35.97
CA VAL A 529 -3.27 -16.66 -36.30
C VAL A 529 -2.78 -15.39 -36.98
N ASP A 530 -3.59 -14.86 -37.90
CA ASP A 530 -3.23 -13.69 -38.72
C ASP A 530 -3.00 -12.46 -37.84
N MET A 531 -3.87 -12.23 -36.86
CA MET A 531 -3.67 -11.16 -35.89
C MET A 531 -2.51 -11.45 -34.94
N GLY A 532 -2.37 -12.69 -34.46
CA GLY A 532 -1.25 -13.09 -33.61
C GLY A 532 0.13 -12.83 -34.24
N GLN A 533 0.27 -13.05 -35.55
CA GLN A 533 1.49 -12.73 -36.29
C GLN A 533 1.79 -11.23 -36.33
N LYS A 534 0.77 -10.39 -36.59
CA LYS A 534 0.91 -8.92 -36.60
C LYS A 534 1.34 -8.40 -35.23
N VAL A 535 0.75 -8.93 -34.16
CA VAL A 535 1.09 -8.55 -32.78
C VAL A 535 2.55 -8.88 -32.47
N VAL A 536 3.03 -10.07 -32.82
CA VAL A 536 4.43 -10.42 -32.55
C VAL A 536 5.41 -9.60 -33.37
N LYS A 537 5.09 -9.31 -34.64
CA LYS A 537 5.91 -8.41 -35.44
C LYS A 537 6.08 -7.05 -34.74
N SER A 538 5.00 -6.52 -34.18
CA SER A 538 5.00 -5.27 -33.41
C SER A 538 5.82 -5.37 -32.11
N ILE A 539 5.75 -6.48 -31.37
CA ILE A 539 6.58 -6.73 -30.18
C ILE A 539 8.08 -6.77 -30.52
N ILE A 540 8.43 -7.41 -31.65
CA ILE A 540 9.83 -7.55 -32.10
C ILE A 540 10.38 -6.21 -32.60
N GLU A 541 9.62 -5.48 -33.40
CA GLU A 541 10.00 -4.16 -33.93
C GLU A 541 10.10 -3.11 -32.81
N GLY A 542 9.25 -3.23 -31.78
CA GLY A 542 9.30 -2.41 -30.56
C GLY A 542 10.43 -2.78 -29.58
N GLY A 543 11.33 -3.70 -29.94
CA GLY A 543 12.53 -4.01 -29.14
C GLY A 543 12.29 -4.88 -27.89
N SER A 544 11.08 -5.40 -27.65
CA SER A 544 10.82 -6.30 -26.51
C SER A 544 11.39 -7.70 -26.78
N CYS A 545 12.35 -8.12 -25.93
CA CYS A 545 12.97 -9.46 -25.98
C CYS A 545 12.43 -10.39 -24.87
N ASN A 546 11.16 -10.28 -24.48
CA ASN A 546 10.62 -11.10 -23.39
C ASN A 546 10.37 -12.56 -23.84
N SER A 547 10.93 -13.54 -23.12
CA SER A 547 10.80 -14.97 -23.45
C SER A 547 9.34 -15.44 -23.45
N SER A 548 8.48 -14.81 -22.64
CA SER A 548 7.04 -15.13 -22.55
C SER A 548 6.27 -14.86 -23.86
N SER A 549 6.56 -13.76 -24.55
CA SER A 549 5.92 -13.39 -25.83
C SER A 549 6.24 -14.42 -26.93
N TYR A 550 7.49 -14.88 -27.00
CA TYR A 550 7.89 -15.96 -27.91
C TYR A 550 7.27 -17.31 -27.53
N VAL A 551 7.15 -17.63 -26.23
CA VAL A 551 6.47 -18.86 -25.78
C VAL A 551 4.99 -18.83 -26.14
N LEU A 552 4.30 -17.69 -26.00
CA LEU A 552 2.90 -17.53 -26.38
C LEU A 552 2.70 -17.74 -27.88
N LEU A 553 3.58 -17.17 -28.72
CA LEU A 553 3.55 -17.40 -30.16
C LEU A 553 3.82 -18.86 -30.54
N SER A 554 4.82 -19.49 -29.90
CA SER A 554 5.11 -20.90 -30.09
C SER A 554 3.90 -21.78 -29.74
N ASN A 555 3.13 -21.41 -28.72
CA ASN A 555 1.91 -22.13 -28.35
C ASN A 555 0.76 -21.87 -29.33
N LEU A 556 0.62 -20.64 -29.84
CA LEU A 556 -0.34 -20.29 -30.90
C LEU A 556 -0.07 -21.13 -32.16
N TYR A 557 1.16 -21.17 -32.67
CA TYR A 557 1.49 -22.02 -33.83
C TYR A 557 1.30 -23.52 -33.57
N ALA A 558 1.59 -23.98 -32.35
CA ALA A 558 1.33 -25.36 -31.98
C ALA A 558 -0.18 -25.67 -31.99
N SER A 559 -1.04 -24.75 -31.54
CA SER A 559 -2.50 -24.94 -31.49
C SER A 559 -3.15 -25.16 -32.86
N ILE A 560 -2.53 -24.62 -33.91
CA ILE A 560 -2.95 -24.76 -35.31
C ILE A 560 -2.08 -25.75 -36.11
N ARG A 561 -1.26 -26.57 -35.42
CA ARG A 561 -0.39 -27.62 -35.98
C ARG A 561 0.72 -27.15 -36.93
N MET A 562 1.13 -25.89 -36.86
CA MET A 562 2.23 -25.32 -37.67
C MET A 562 3.61 -25.56 -37.02
N TRP A 563 4.03 -26.83 -36.94
CA TRP A 563 5.28 -27.23 -36.26
C TRP A 563 6.57 -26.66 -36.88
N GLY A 564 6.54 -26.30 -38.17
CA GLY A 564 7.63 -25.60 -38.83
C GLY A 564 7.89 -24.22 -38.21
N ASP A 565 6.85 -23.43 -37.98
CA ASP A 565 6.97 -22.10 -37.39
C ASP A 565 7.23 -22.13 -35.88
N VAL A 566 6.73 -23.16 -35.17
CA VAL A 566 7.15 -23.47 -33.78
C VAL A 566 8.68 -23.62 -33.70
N SER A 567 9.27 -24.34 -34.65
CA SER A 567 10.72 -24.57 -34.69
C SER A 567 11.50 -23.28 -34.95
N LYS A 568 11.00 -22.42 -35.85
CA LYS A 568 11.58 -21.08 -36.10
C LYS A 568 11.54 -20.20 -34.86
N VAL A 569 10.41 -20.15 -34.14
CA VAL A 569 10.27 -19.36 -32.90
C VAL A 569 11.24 -19.83 -31.83
N ARG A 570 11.41 -21.15 -31.63
CA ARG A 570 12.37 -21.71 -30.68
C ARG A 570 13.82 -21.41 -31.07
N MET A 571 14.14 -21.37 -32.36
CA MET A 571 15.46 -21.00 -32.86
C MET A 571 15.77 -19.53 -32.55
N MET A 572 14.82 -18.61 -32.81
CA MET A 572 14.95 -17.19 -32.45
C MET A 572 15.14 -16.99 -30.94
N MET A 573 14.45 -17.76 -30.10
CA MET A 573 14.67 -17.73 -28.65
C MET A 573 16.10 -18.14 -28.29
N LYS A 574 16.65 -19.17 -28.95
CA LYS A 574 18.02 -19.65 -28.70
C LYS A 574 19.08 -18.65 -29.16
N GLU A 575 18.88 -18.01 -30.31
CA GLU A 575 19.78 -16.97 -30.84
C GLU A 575 19.86 -15.75 -29.92
N LYS A 576 18.76 -15.43 -29.23
CA LYS A 576 18.67 -14.31 -28.28
C LYS A 576 18.97 -14.71 -26.82
N ASP A 577 19.48 -15.92 -26.56
CA ASP A 577 19.69 -16.51 -25.22
C ASP A 577 18.46 -16.40 -24.29
N LEU A 578 17.26 -16.48 -24.86
CA LEU A 578 16.00 -16.41 -24.11
C LEU A 578 15.63 -17.78 -23.57
N ARG A 579 15.61 -17.90 -22.24
CA ARG A 579 15.21 -19.15 -21.55
C ARG A 579 13.72 -19.14 -21.23
N LYS A 580 13.08 -20.30 -21.44
CA LYS A 580 11.74 -20.57 -20.94
C LYS A 580 11.83 -20.83 -19.44
N VAL A 581 11.14 -20.02 -18.64
CA VAL A 581 10.96 -20.32 -17.20
C VAL A 581 10.05 -21.54 -17.07
N PRO A 582 10.49 -22.63 -16.42
CA PRO A 582 9.65 -23.79 -16.18
C PRO A 582 8.52 -23.42 -15.22
N GLY A 583 7.34 -23.99 -15.43
CA GLY A 583 6.25 -23.83 -14.44
C GLY A 583 6.54 -24.68 -13.21
N CYS A 584 6.14 -24.22 -12.04
CA CYS A 584 6.18 -24.98 -10.80
C CYS A 584 4.78 -25.02 -10.16
N SER A 585 4.51 -26.11 -9.44
CA SER A 585 3.37 -26.27 -8.55
C SER A 585 3.88 -26.88 -7.26
N TRP A 586 3.25 -26.62 -6.12
CA TRP A 586 3.70 -27.18 -4.85
C TRP A 586 2.49 -27.58 -3.99
N ILE A 587 2.72 -28.49 -3.05
CA ILE A 587 1.74 -28.94 -2.05
C ILE A 587 2.39 -28.96 -0.68
N GLU A 588 1.65 -28.61 0.37
CA GLU A 588 2.08 -28.76 1.76
C GLU A 588 1.46 -30.03 2.35
N LEU A 589 2.27 -31.00 2.74
CA LEU A 589 1.87 -32.25 3.39
C LEU A 589 2.57 -32.34 4.75
N ASP A 590 1.79 -32.47 5.83
CA ASP A 590 2.30 -32.55 7.21
C ASP A 590 3.32 -31.44 7.57
N GLY A 591 3.10 -30.23 7.04
CA GLY A 591 3.98 -29.07 7.27
C GLY A 591 5.24 -29.04 6.40
N VAL A 592 5.39 -29.97 5.45
CA VAL A 592 6.49 -30.01 4.48
C VAL A 592 5.98 -29.57 3.11
N ILE A 593 6.64 -28.58 2.50
CA ILE A 593 6.31 -28.12 1.14
C ILE A 593 7.05 -29.02 0.14
N HIS A 594 6.30 -29.68 -0.72
CA HIS A 594 6.77 -30.48 -1.84
C HIS A 594 6.56 -29.68 -3.13
N GLU A 595 7.66 -29.24 -3.75
CA GLU A 595 7.65 -28.51 -5.02
C GLU A 595 7.84 -29.45 -6.21
N PHE A 596 7.07 -29.23 -7.27
CA PHE A 596 7.08 -29.96 -8.53
C PHE A 596 7.29 -28.99 -9.68
N VAL A 597 8.49 -29.00 -10.24
CA VAL A 597 8.86 -28.18 -11.39
C VAL A 597 8.69 -29.00 -12.68
N VAL A 598 8.24 -28.37 -13.76
CA VAL A 598 8.04 -29.05 -15.05
C VAL A 598 9.34 -29.70 -15.52
N ARG A 599 9.32 -31.04 -15.66
CA ARG A 599 10.44 -31.94 -16.02
C ARG A 599 11.45 -32.22 -14.89
N ASP A 600 11.14 -31.80 -13.68
CA ASP A 600 11.93 -32.14 -12.52
C ASP A 600 11.53 -33.53 -11.96
N ASN A 601 12.55 -34.33 -11.64
CA ASN A 601 12.45 -35.64 -11.01
C ASN A 601 13.26 -35.68 -9.70
N SER A 602 13.64 -34.52 -9.15
CA SER A 602 14.43 -34.38 -7.93
C SER A 602 13.69 -34.84 -6.67
N HIS A 603 12.36 -34.90 -6.71
CA HIS A 603 11.55 -35.35 -5.59
C HIS A 603 11.89 -36.81 -5.22
N LEU A 604 12.11 -37.06 -3.93
CA LEU A 604 12.52 -38.36 -3.39
C LEU A 604 11.59 -39.51 -3.82
N GLU A 605 10.29 -39.22 -3.87
CA GLU A 605 9.23 -40.16 -4.27
C GLU A 605 8.75 -39.97 -5.73
N SER A 606 9.49 -39.22 -6.55
CA SER A 606 9.07 -38.87 -7.92
C SER A 606 8.62 -40.09 -8.74
N LYS A 607 9.35 -41.21 -8.65
CA LYS A 607 9.00 -42.46 -9.37
C LYS A 607 7.65 -43.04 -8.96
N GLU A 608 7.32 -42.98 -7.67
CA GLU A 608 6.06 -43.51 -7.14
C GLU A 608 4.91 -42.57 -7.46
N ILE A 609 5.11 -41.26 -7.30
CA ILE A 609 4.14 -40.23 -7.67
C ILE A 609 3.80 -40.30 -9.17
N TYR A 610 4.80 -40.35 -10.05
CA TYR A 610 4.56 -40.44 -11.50
C TYR A 610 3.94 -41.79 -11.91
N SER A 611 4.36 -42.91 -11.29
CA SER A 611 3.76 -44.24 -11.52
C SER A 611 2.29 -44.29 -11.08
N LEU A 612 1.97 -43.67 -9.95
CA LEU A 612 0.61 -43.54 -9.46
C LEU A 612 -0.22 -42.66 -10.41
N LEU A 613 0.29 -41.48 -10.77
CA LEU A 613 -0.36 -40.58 -11.73
C LEU A 613 -0.61 -41.28 -13.07
N GLU A 614 0.34 -42.04 -13.60
CA GLU A 614 0.15 -42.83 -14.82
C GLU A 614 -0.91 -43.91 -14.65
N ARG A 615 -0.94 -44.61 -13.52
CA ARG A 615 -1.99 -45.62 -13.23
C ARG A 615 -3.36 -44.97 -13.08
N THR A 616 -3.46 -43.83 -12.42
CA THR A 616 -4.75 -43.18 -12.15
C THR A 616 -5.30 -42.42 -13.35
N PHE A 617 -4.45 -41.68 -14.08
CA PHE A 617 -4.85 -41.00 -15.32
C PHE A 617 -5.02 -41.98 -16.49
N GLY A 618 -4.22 -43.05 -16.56
CA GLY A 618 -4.38 -44.09 -17.57
C GLY A 618 -5.72 -44.83 -17.48
N ILE A 619 -6.26 -45.04 -16.27
CA ILE A 619 -7.59 -45.62 -16.06
C ILE A 619 -8.69 -44.61 -16.41
N ALA A 620 -8.57 -43.35 -15.98
CA ALA A 620 -9.55 -42.30 -16.28
C ALA A 620 -9.70 -41.99 -17.78
N LEU A 621 -8.60 -42.06 -18.55
CA LEU A 621 -8.60 -41.88 -20.01
C LEU A 621 -9.17 -43.10 -20.76
N ALA A 622 -9.03 -44.31 -20.19
CA ALA A 622 -9.60 -45.54 -20.75
C ALA A 622 -11.12 -45.63 -20.52
N GLU A 623 -11.61 -45.19 -19.36
CA GLU A 623 -13.05 -45.13 -19.06
C GLU A 623 -13.78 -44.01 -19.83
N ALA A 624 -13.08 -42.95 -20.22
CA ALA A 624 -13.64 -41.83 -20.99
C ALA A 624 -13.54 -41.97 -22.53
N GLN A 625 -13.07 -43.10 -23.07
CA GLN A 625 -12.86 -43.34 -24.52
C GLN A 625 -12.08 -42.23 -25.26
N LEU A 626 -11.11 -41.58 -24.62
CA LEU A 626 -10.40 -40.40 -25.17
C LEU A 626 -8.99 -40.69 -25.71
N ILE A 627 -8.69 -41.94 -26.08
CA ILE A 627 -7.31 -42.39 -26.36
C ILE A 627 -6.66 -41.74 -27.61
N GLU A 628 -7.40 -41.09 -28.52
CA GLU A 628 -6.79 -40.50 -29.74
C GLU A 628 -6.68 -38.97 -29.77
N ALA A 629 -7.15 -38.27 -28.76
CA ALA A 629 -7.02 -36.81 -28.70
C ALA A 629 -6.63 -36.37 -27.30
N VAL A 630 -5.35 -36.06 -27.09
CA VAL A 630 -4.83 -34.99 -26.21
C VAL A 630 -3.36 -35.31 -25.90
N GLY A 631 -2.46 -34.50 -26.46
CA GLY A 631 -1.07 -34.45 -26.04
C GLY A 631 -0.95 -33.79 -24.67
N THR A 632 -0.20 -34.44 -23.78
CA THR A 632 0.45 -33.90 -22.56
C THR A 632 -0.37 -32.90 -21.72
N PHE A 633 -0.97 -33.42 -20.64
CA PHE A 633 -1.58 -32.62 -19.58
C PHE A 633 -0.57 -31.69 -18.89
N ARG A 634 -1.06 -30.52 -18.48
CA ARG A 634 -0.33 -29.49 -17.72
C ARG A 634 -1.17 -29.15 -16.48
N VAL A 635 -0.71 -29.54 -15.30
CA VAL A 635 -1.33 -29.17 -14.01
C VAL A 635 -0.70 -27.85 -13.57
N THR A 636 -1.49 -26.78 -13.44
CA THR A 636 -0.99 -25.44 -13.09
C THR A 636 -1.31 -25.01 -11.66
N LYS A 637 -2.22 -25.70 -10.96
CA LYS A 637 -2.50 -25.47 -9.53
C LYS A 637 -3.32 -26.63 -8.95
N VAL A 638 -3.02 -27.03 -7.71
CA VAL A 638 -3.87 -27.92 -6.90
C VAL A 638 -4.13 -27.17 -5.60
N LYS A 639 -5.37 -26.76 -5.33
CA LYS A 639 -5.77 -26.19 -4.04
C LYS A 639 -6.37 -27.29 -3.18
N THR A 640 -6.11 -27.29 -1.88
CA THR A 640 -6.85 -28.11 -0.90
C THR A 640 -7.79 -27.18 -0.14
N GLN A 641 -9.09 -27.51 -0.11
CA GLN A 641 -10.07 -26.89 0.80
C GLN A 641 -10.47 -27.94 1.84
N PRO A 642 -10.45 -27.63 3.15
CA PRO A 642 -11.15 -28.45 4.13
C PRO A 642 -12.65 -28.11 4.05
N VAL A 643 -13.48 -29.13 3.81
CA VAL A 643 -14.93 -29.04 4.06
C VAL A 643 -15.14 -29.28 5.56
N GLU A 644 -15.90 -28.43 6.24
CA GLU A 644 -16.15 -28.47 7.70
C GLU A 644 -16.87 -29.74 8.21
N ALA A 645 -17.23 -30.67 7.33
CA ALA A 645 -17.84 -31.95 7.68
C ALA A 645 -16.80 -33.08 7.86
N ALA A 646 -15.80 -32.89 8.74
CA ALA A 646 -14.81 -33.93 9.04
C ALA A 646 -14.50 -34.02 10.54
N ARG A 647 -15.53 -34.21 11.37
CA ARG A 647 -15.34 -34.61 12.79
C ARG A 647 -15.53 -36.10 13.05
N THR A 648 -15.83 -36.93 12.03
CA THR A 648 -16.16 -38.35 12.26
C THR A 648 -15.49 -39.37 11.34
N SER A 649 -14.80 -39.00 10.25
CA SER A 649 -14.19 -39.98 9.31
C SER A 649 -12.66 -39.94 9.18
N GLY A 650 -11.95 -38.98 9.78
CA GLY A 650 -10.48 -38.92 9.70
C GLY A 650 -9.90 -38.75 8.29
N THR A 651 -10.73 -38.39 7.31
CA THR A 651 -10.35 -38.14 5.92
C THR A 651 -10.74 -36.70 5.54
N VAL A 652 -9.74 -35.88 5.17
CA VAL A 652 -9.96 -34.52 4.64
C VAL A 652 -10.12 -34.63 3.12
N PRO A 653 -11.28 -34.32 2.52
CA PRO A 653 -11.43 -34.40 1.07
C PRO A 653 -10.50 -33.37 0.38
N ILE A 654 -9.71 -33.82 -0.58
CA ILE A 654 -8.85 -32.96 -1.40
C ILE A 654 -9.63 -32.60 -2.66
N ARG A 655 -9.97 -31.31 -2.83
CA ARG A 655 -10.69 -30.81 -4.00
C ARG A 655 -9.70 -30.22 -5.02
N VAL A 656 -9.27 -31.02 -5.99
CA VAL A 656 -8.36 -30.56 -7.05
C VAL A 656 -9.11 -29.59 -7.98
N GLN A 657 -8.67 -28.33 -8.04
CA GLN A 657 -9.23 -27.33 -8.94
C GLN A 657 -8.25 -27.09 -10.10
N LEU A 658 -8.60 -27.55 -11.30
CA LEU A 658 -7.78 -27.37 -12.50
C LEU A 658 -8.14 -26.02 -13.15
N GLU A 659 -7.16 -25.12 -13.28
CA GLU A 659 -7.30 -23.95 -14.16
C GLU A 659 -7.19 -24.41 -15.62
N ALA A 660 -8.35 -24.66 -16.23
CA ALA A 660 -8.44 -24.99 -17.65
C ALA A 660 -8.31 -23.72 -18.48
N SER A 661 -7.18 -23.57 -19.19
CA SER A 661 -7.14 -22.75 -20.41
C SER A 661 -7.25 -23.62 -21.68
N ILE A 662 -7.64 -24.90 -21.59
CA ILE A 662 -7.58 -25.87 -22.71
C ILE A 662 -8.79 -26.83 -22.82
N LEU A 663 -9.73 -26.87 -21.86
CA LEU A 663 -10.90 -27.77 -21.97
C LEU A 663 -12.16 -26.95 -22.24
N GLU A 664 -12.63 -27.00 -23.48
CA GLU A 664 -13.89 -26.39 -23.96
C GLU A 664 -15.15 -27.14 -23.48
N ASP A 665 -15.01 -28.17 -22.63
CA ASP A 665 -16.12 -29.00 -22.15
C ASP A 665 -16.14 -29.09 -20.61
N TYR A 666 -17.16 -28.49 -20.01
CA TYR A 666 -17.34 -28.38 -18.55
C TYR A 666 -17.60 -29.75 -17.90
N ASP A 667 -18.19 -30.70 -18.64
CA ASP A 667 -18.45 -32.06 -18.16
C ASP A 667 -17.15 -32.88 -18.12
N MET A 668 -16.24 -32.63 -19.06
CA MET A 668 -14.91 -33.24 -19.09
C MET A 668 -14.02 -32.73 -17.96
N LYS A 669 -14.12 -31.44 -17.59
CA LYS A 669 -13.42 -30.86 -16.43
C LYS A 669 -13.89 -31.50 -15.12
N ALA A 670 -15.20 -31.59 -14.91
CA ALA A 670 -15.78 -32.21 -13.70
C ALA A 670 -15.38 -33.68 -13.57
N ARG A 671 -15.33 -34.44 -14.68
CA ARG A 671 -14.90 -35.85 -14.70
C ARG A 671 -13.41 -36.04 -14.41
N VAL A 672 -12.54 -35.15 -14.89
CA VAL A 672 -11.10 -35.19 -14.60
C VAL A 672 -10.82 -34.77 -13.15
N GLU A 673 -11.52 -33.76 -12.62
CA GLU A 673 -11.42 -33.35 -11.22
C GLU A 673 -11.94 -34.46 -10.28
N ALA A 674 -13.06 -35.11 -10.62
CA ALA A 674 -13.57 -36.28 -9.90
C ALA A 674 -12.60 -37.47 -9.93
N ALA A 675 -12.01 -37.77 -11.09
CA ALA A 675 -11.00 -38.83 -11.23
C ALA A 675 -9.72 -38.53 -10.43
N ALA A 676 -9.28 -37.27 -10.37
CA ALA A 676 -8.13 -36.85 -9.59
C ALA A 676 -8.40 -36.91 -8.07
N SER A 677 -9.59 -36.51 -7.60
CA SER A 677 -9.99 -36.74 -6.19
C SER A 677 -10.07 -38.23 -5.85
N MET A 678 -10.66 -39.05 -6.72
CA MET A 678 -10.74 -40.51 -6.52
C MET A 678 -9.38 -41.20 -6.50
N ALA A 679 -8.41 -40.71 -7.29
CA ALA A 679 -7.04 -41.19 -7.31
C ALA A 679 -6.30 -40.92 -5.99
N ILE A 680 -6.51 -39.73 -5.42
CA ILE A 680 -5.90 -39.28 -4.17
C ILE A 680 -6.54 -39.99 -2.96
N ASP A 681 -7.85 -40.22 -2.99
CA ASP A 681 -8.53 -41.02 -1.95
C ASP A 681 -8.13 -42.51 -2.00
N LYS A 682 -7.89 -43.07 -3.20
CA LYS A 682 -7.32 -44.43 -3.35
C LYS A 682 -5.89 -44.53 -2.81
N PHE A 683 -5.07 -43.49 -2.95
CA PHE A 683 -3.71 -43.45 -2.39
C PHE A 683 -3.74 -43.51 -0.85
N ARG A 684 -4.68 -42.80 -0.22
CA ARG A 684 -4.91 -42.87 1.24
C ARG A 684 -5.44 -44.23 1.71
N MET A 685 -6.25 -44.92 0.90
CA MET A 685 -6.74 -46.26 1.25
C MET A 685 -5.67 -47.35 1.08
N SER A 686 -4.72 -47.19 0.15
CA SER A 686 -3.62 -48.14 -0.01
C SER A 686 -2.58 -48.10 1.11
N GLU A 687 -2.41 -46.98 1.82
CA GLU A 687 -1.52 -46.91 2.99
C GLU A 687 -2.15 -47.42 4.30
N LYS A 688 -3.48 -47.64 4.34
CA LYS A 688 -4.18 -48.06 5.57
C LYS A 688 -4.72 -49.49 5.61
N TYR A 689 -4.72 -50.24 4.51
CA TYR A 689 -5.21 -51.63 4.50
C TYR A 689 -4.38 -52.53 3.57
N GLU A 690 -3.15 -52.83 3.96
CA GLU A 690 -2.57 -54.15 3.66
C GLU A 690 -3.25 -55.18 4.57
N ASN A 691 -4.40 -55.71 4.11
CA ASN A 691 -5.01 -57.01 4.46
C ASN A 691 -6.53 -56.89 4.40
N GLU A 692 -7.11 -57.16 3.23
CA GLU A 692 -8.15 -58.17 3.03
C GLU A 692 -8.67 -58.10 1.58
N LYS A 693 -8.71 -59.27 0.94
CA LYS A 693 -9.37 -59.49 -0.34
C LYS A 693 -10.88 -59.39 -0.11
N ASP A 694 -11.58 -58.49 -0.78
CA ASP A 694 -12.71 -58.79 -1.68
C ASP A 694 -13.56 -57.56 -2.04
N ARG A 695 -13.94 -57.55 -3.33
CA ARG A 695 -15.15 -57.00 -3.99
C ARG A 695 -15.97 -55.92 -3.26
N PHE A 696 -16.11 -54.76 -3.90
CA PHE A 696 -17.39 -54.04 -3.95
C PHE A 696 -17.60 -53.42 -5.34
N ALA A 697 -18.72 -53.82 -5.96
CA ALA A 697 -19.32 -53.15 -7.10
C ALA A 697 -20.04 -51.88 -6.59
N ILE A 698 -20.00 -50.79 -7.35
CA ILE A 698 -20.73 -49.56 -7.04
C ILE A 698 -21.79 -49.39 -8.13
N ASP A 699 -23.05 -49.40 -7.71
CA ASP A 699 -24.21 -49.08 -8.53
C ASP A 699 -24.14 -47.61 -9.01
N VAL A 700 -24.29 -47.44 -10.32
CA VAL A 700 -24.44 -46.15 -10.99
C VAL A 700 -25.91 -45.76 -10.91
N TYR A 701 -26.23 -44.69 -10.18
CA TYR A 701 -27.52 -44.00 -10.36
C TYR A 701 -27.40 -43.08 -11.56
N ASP A 702 -28.09 -43.47 -12.63
CA ASP A 702 -28.37 -42.70 -13.83
C ASP A 702 -29.64 -41.87 -13.59
N GLU A 703 -29.51 -40.54 -13.53
CA GLU A 703 -30.61 -39.61 -13.77
C GLU A 703 -30.15 -38.51 -14.74
N GLY A 704 -30.27 -38.81 -16.03
CA GLY A 704 -31.21 -38.11 -16.92
C GLY A 704 -31.02 -36.61 -17.17
N GLU A 705 -30.43 -36.31 -18.33
CA GLU A 705 -30.83 -35.28 -19.31
C GLU A 705 -31.73 -34.11 -18.85
N HIS A 706 -31.15 -32.90 -18.76
CA HIS A 706 -31.64 -31.71 -19.49
C HIS A 706 -30.67 -30.53 -19.30
N PHE A 707 -30.42 -29.80 -20.40
CA PHE A 707 -29.87 -28.44 -20.56
C PHE A 707 -28.62 -28.35 -21.44
N ALA A 708 -28.87 -28.33 -22.76
CA ALA A 708 -28.06 -27.58 -23.71
C ALA A 708 -28.71 -26.21 -23.95
N ARG A 709 -27.88 -25.17 -24.12
CA ARG A 709 -28.18 -23.78 -24.52
C ARG A 709 -28.67 -22.85 -23.40
N ASN A 710 -27.73 -22.10 -22.84
CA ASN A 710 -27.75 -20.64 -22.63
C ASN A 710 -26.71 -20.28 -21.56
N GLY A 711 -26.05 -19.13 -21.72
CA GLY A 711 -25.24 -18.55 -20.65
C GLY A 711 -26.08 -18.41 -19.38
N VAL A 712 -25.63 -19.04 -18.30
CA VAL A 712 -26.22 -18.88 -16.97
C VAL A 712 -25.09 -18.83 -15.96
N ALA A 713 -25.06 -17.72 -15.23
CA ALA A 713 -24.29 -17.48 -14.04
C ALA A 713 -24.39 -18.65 -13.04
N PHE A 714 -23.29 -18.97 -12.37
CA PHE A 714 -23.39 -19.73 -11.13
C PHE A 714 -24.22 -18.91 -10.13
N ARG A 715 -25.49 -19.29 -9.94
CA ARG A 715 -26.21 -18.91 -8.73
C ARG A 715 -25.49 -19.58 -7.56
N TYR A 716 -24.75 -18.80 -6.81
CA TYR A 716 -24.51 -19.09 -5.40
C TYR A 716 -25.87 -19.31 -4.74
N PRO A 717 -26.01 -20.23 -3.76
CA PRO A 717 -27.21 -20.27 -2.93
C PRO A 717 -27.47 -18.84 -2.45
N GLU A 718 -28.72 -18.38 -2.59
CA GLU A 718 -29.15 -17.03 -2.24
C GLU A 718 -28.49 -16.64 -0.91
N LEU A 719 -27.45 -15.79 -1.00
CA LEU A 719 -27.01 -15.01 0.14
C LEU A 719 -28.25 -14.23 0.55
N ASP A 720 -28.79 -14.55 1.72
CA ASP A 720 -29.96 -13.90 2.28
C ASP A 720 -29.58 -12.44 2.55
N LEU A 721 -29.77 -11.61 1.52
CA LEU A 721 -29.37 -10.20 1.43
C LEU A 721 -30.32 -9.28 2.22
N ASN A 722 -31.21 -9.84 3.05
CA ASN A 722 -32.14 -9.07 3.87
C ASN A 722 -31.51 -8.44 5.12
N PHE A 723 -30.23 -8.72 5.44
CA PHE A 723 -29.57 -8.18 6.63
C PHE A 723 -28.86 -6.83 6.43
N LEU A 724 -28.83 -6.27 5.22
CA LEU A 724 -28.17 -4.97 4.93
C LEU A 724 -29.15 -3.83 4.63
N ASP A 725 -30.46 -4.10 4.56
CA ASP A 725 -31.50 -3.08 4.36
C ASP A 725 -32.08 -2.54 5.69
N GLU A 726 -31.76 -3.14 6.85
CA GLU A 726 -32.41 -2.76 8.13
C GLU A 726 -31.83 -1.49 8.81
N ASP A 727 -30.66 -0.99 8.41
CA ASP A 727 -30.07 0.21 9.06
C ASP A 727 -30.40 1.55 8.35
N LEU A 728 -31.26 1.53 7.33
CA LEU A 728 -31.58 2.71 6.51
C LEU A 728 -32.87 3.46 6.90
N GLU A 729 -33.68 2.98 7.84
CA GLU A 729 -34.88 3.71 8.28
C GLU A 729 -34.67 4.64 9.49
N THR A 730 -33.49 4.69 10.12
CA THR A 730 -33.28 5.50 11.33
C THR A 730 -32.42 6.75 11.18
N THR A 731 -31.81 7.00 10.01
CA THR A 731 -30.94 8.18 9.81
C THR A 731 -31.58 9.33 9.05
N ASP A 732 -32.65 9.11 8.27
CA ASP A 732 -33.34 10.19 7.53
C ASP A 732 -34.43 10.93 8.35
N ALA A 733 -34.72 10.50 9.58
CA ALA A 733 -35.75 11.12 10.43
C ALA A 733 -35.22 12.20 11.42
N TYR A 734 -33.91 12.43 11.53
CA TYR A 734 -33.34 13.34 12.56
C TYR A 734 -32.74 14.67 12.06
N MET A 735 -32.73 14.94 10.75
CA MET A 735 -32.09 16.14 10.18
C MET A 735 -33.05 17.16 9.54
N ALA A 736 -34.35 17.11 9.84
CA ALA A 736 -35.31 18.11 9.35
C ALA A 736 -36.32 18.55 10.41
N LYS A 737 -35.87 19.41 11.35
CA LYS A 737 -36.61 20.52 12.00
C LYS A 737 -35.95 20.89 13.33
N ILE A 738 -35.06 21.89 13.31
CA ILE A 738 -34.81 22.73 14.49
C ILE A 738 -34.93 24.18 14.01
N PRO A 739 -35.94 24.94 14.45
CA PRO A 739 -36.01 26.36 14.17
C PRO A 739 -34.91 27.09 14.94
N PHE A 740 -34.23 28.00 14.25
CA PHE A 740 -33.22 28.90 14.78
C PHE A 740 -33.90 29.92 15.71
N ASP A 741 -33.75 29.78 17.03
CA ASP A 741 -34.16 30.81 18.00
C ASP A 741 -32.92 31.60 18.46
N PRO A 742 -32.78 32.89 18.11
CA PRO A 742 -31.58 33.69 18.34
C PRO A 742 -31.47 34.29 19.76
N LYS A 743 -32.07 33.68 20.79
CA LYS A 743 -31.94 34.14 22.19
C LYS A 743 -31.88 33.01 23.21
N SER A 744 -30.73 32.39 23.39
CA SER A 744 -30.37 31.80 24.68
C SER A 744 -28.86 31.72 24.85
N THR A 745 -28.30 32.76 25.47
CA THR A 745 -26.96 32.79 26.05
C THR A 745 -27.15 32.79 27.56
N LEU A 746 -26.67 31.74 28.23
CA LEU A 746 -26.32 31.73 29.66
C LEU A 746 -25.40 30.53 29.93
#